data_AF-A0AAI9ZHR0-F1
#
_entry.id   AF-A0AAI9ZHR0-F1
#
_cell.length_a   1.000
_cell.length_b   1.000
_cell.length_c   1.000
_cell.angle_alpha   90.00
_cell.angle_beta   90.00
_cell.angle_gamma   90.00
#
_symmetry.space_group_name_H-M   'P 1'
#
loop_
_entity.id
_entity.type
_entity.pdbx_description
1 polymer ?
#
loop_
_entity_poly.entity_id
_entity_poly.type
_entity_poly.pdbx_seq_one_letter_code
_entity_poly.pdbx_strand_id
1 'polypeptide(L)'
;MRSVNHIGVSVPDIEAVVKLYSEIMGFVLVNGKIKQIKRSETPDAGIFKIYPGALQEVKLAFMTTGNGVGFEVFEFVDPAYKKADDFAYNVGGFFHLCVTDAEPEALLARAVQNGASKIGEPTLNPLSGSRCLYFRDPWGNVLEILDMSFDRMISVFPSGITAAATWDREMIYRRGVALAEEFKGKGGHVILGPSTGPMGRAALGGRNWEGFGPDPYLAGISIENTITGMQSAGKPSAPTPLRPTAIEAISSNVDDRTAQELYLWPFANAIRAGTTSIMCSYNRFNQTYACENSHLLKELLRDELGFEGYTVSDWFATHSTAEAINAGLDLEMPGAVPGNYPGAVTFFGDKVLEAVTNGTVTESRIDEMVSNILTPYYLLGQDAESYPSPDPSLRFVTLFQEVGLQVAKDGGFIPDDFVFTYGRDVRGDHANLIREMGSAGPVLLKNVSFTLPLTNPKIIGIFGNDAGEMTDGFLRPAEVPDATNTGTMIIGGGSGTGRPSYVISPLAAIRAKAAESGAEVLYVTNNDVLAANDFRGIYPPPEICLVFQQTFASEGFDRMSIELDGNSTAVINNVADFCGTTVVVTHSGGMNTMPWANHTKIGAIPAAHYPVQESGNSIVDVLWGDVAPSGRLPYSVPRSEEDAGPAIVNLTQPVGDPLAWQADFTEGQMIDYRHYDELDIEPLYELGFGLTYTTFEVVGDQVGVSFVAGNSSITARPDTAIAVQPGGHPQLWEDLISVKASISNTGNRTAFAVPQLYVSFPETAPGGTPKKVLRGFEKIQIEVGGSAEVEFLLMRRDVSLWDASEKVWVIPEGEFTFWVGFSSRDLPVEKAFSVLG
;
A
#
# COMPACT_ATOMS: atom_id res chain seq x y z
N MET A 1 -14.26 -25.43 3.01
CA MET A 1 -13.62 -26.67 2.52
C MET A 1 -13.64 -27.71 3.63
N ARG A 2 -13.80 -29.01 3.34
CA ARG A 2 -13.75 -30.05 4.38
C ARG A 2 -12.30 -30.18 4.88
N SER A 3 -12.03 -29.63 6.05
CA SER A 3 -10.74 -29.66 6.74
C SER A 3 -10.45 -31.06 7.29
N VAL A 4 -9.21 -31.53 7.11
CA VAL A 4 -8.68 -32.62 7.95
C VAL A 4 -8.47 -32.02 9.33
N ASN A 5 -9.27 -32.44 10.32
CA ASN A 5 -9.27 -31.81 11.64
C ASN A 5 -8.04 -32.19 12.49
N HIS A 6 -7.50 -33.39 12.31
CA HIS A 6 -6.25 -33.85 12.93
C HIS A 6 -5.75 -35.15 12.28
N ILE A 7 -4.48 -35.51 12.51
CA ILE A 7 -3.91 -36.83 12.20
C ILE A 7 -3.63 -37.57 13.52
N GLY A 8 -4.13 -38.79 13.65
CA GLY A 8 -3.90 -39.65 14.82
C GLY A 8 -2.84 -40.73 14.56
N VAL A 9 -1.82 -40.84 15.42
CA VAL A 9 -0.73 -41.84 15.30
C VAL A 9 -0.48 -42.56 16.61
N SER A 10 -0.21 -43.86 16.53
CA SER A 10 0.16 -44.68 17.70
C SER A 10 1.67 -44.88 17.78
N VAL A 11 2.25 -44.72 18.97
CA VAL A 11 3.69 -44.71 19.22
C VAL A 11 4.05 -45.53 20.47
N PRO A 12 5.29 -46.04 20.57
CA PRO A 12 5.74 -46.80 21.74
C PRO A 12 6.13 -45.92 22.94
N ASP A 13 6.39 -44.63 22.74
CA ASP A 13 6.83 -43.68 23.78
C ASP A 13 6.28 -42.28 23.44
N ILE A 14 5.20 -41.88 24.12
CA ILE A 14 4.52 -40.62 23.80
C ILE A 14 5.29 -39.40 24.27
N GLU A 15 5.98 -39.49 25.41
CA GLU A 15 6.75 -38.37 25.96
C GLU A 15 7.89 -37.97 25.02
N ALA A 16 8.60 -38.96 24.48
CA ALA A 16 9.69 -38.72 23.55
C ALA A 16 9.18 -38.16 22.21
N VAL A 17 8.02 -38.62 21.73
CA VAL A 17 7.37 -38.12 20.50
C VAL A 17 6.92 -36.67 20.64
N VAL A 18 6.25 -36.35 21.75
CA VAL A 18 5.80 -34.98 22.06
C VAL A 18 7.00 -34.05 22.09
N LYS A 19 8.07 -34.44 22.79
CA LYS A 19 9.29 -33.65 22.84
C LYS A 19 9.88 -33.42 21.45
N LEU A 20 10.04 -34.49 20.67
CA LEU A 20 10.66 -34.44 19.35
C LEU A 20 9.89 -33.54 18.39
N TYR A 21 8.57 -33.68 18.30
CA TYR A 21 7.75 -32.88 17.38
C TYR A 21 7.52 -31.45 17.88
N SER A 22 7.57 -31.20 19.20
CA SER A 22 7.62 -29.84 19.72
C SER A 22 8.92 -29.13 19.34
N GLU A 23 10.06 -29.81 19.41
CA GLU A 23 11.38 -29.23 19.12
C GLU A 23 11.62 -29.05 17.60
N ILE A 24 11.23 -30.02 16.78
CA ILE A 24 11.50 -29.99 15.33
C ILE A 24 10.41 -29.21 14.56
N MET A 25 9.14 -29.35 14.94
CA MET A 25 7.99 -28.90 14.15
C MET A 25 7.14 -27.83 14.85
N GLY A 26 7.54 -27.38 16.05
CA GLY A 26 6.87 -26.30 16.77
C GLY A 26 5.46 -26.66 17.28
N PHE A 27 5.14 -27.95 17.37
CA PHE A 27 3.87 -28.38 17.96
C PHE A 27 3.83 -28.07 19.46
N VAL A 28 2.70 -27.58 19.95
CA VAL A 28 2.45 -27.35 21.37
C VAL A 28 1.34 -28.27 21.88
N LEU A 29 1.51 -28.80 23.09
CA LEU A 29 0.48 -29.59 23.76
C LEU A 29 -0.76 -28.74 24.02
N VAL A 30 -1.89 -29.17 23.47
CA VAL A 30 -3.20 -28.61 23.77
C VAL A 30 -3.52 -28.92 25.23
N ASN A 31 -3.72 -27.87 26.04
CA ASN A 31 -3.86 -27.93 27.51
C ASN A 31 -2.59 -28.35 28.28
N GLY A 32 -1.42 -28.36 27.63
CA GLY A 32 -0.11 -28.47 28.28
C GLY A 32 0.24 -29.80 28.97
N LYS A 33 -0.54 -30.87 28.75
CA LYS A 33 -0.31 -32.17 29.43
C LYS A 33 -0.65 -33.36 28.54
N ILE A 34 0.10 -34.45 28.72
CA ILE A 34 -0.22 -35.79 28.22
C ILE A 34 -1.26 -36.40 29.16
N LYS A 35 -2.32 -36.99 28.61
CA LYS A 35 -3.42 -37.62 29.37
C LYS A 35 -3.21 -39.12 29.44
N GLN A 36 -3.20 -39.68 30.64
CA GLN A 36 -3.18 -41.13 30.88
C GLN A 36 -4.58 -41.58 31.25
N ILE A 37 -5.08 -42.63 30.61
CA ILE A 37 -6.44 -43.14 30.77
C ILE A 37 -6.37 -44.63 31.07
N LYS A 38 -6.92 -45.03 32.23
CA LYS A 38 -7.01 -46.42 32.68
C LYS A 38 -8.46 -46.90 32.70
N ARG A 39 -8.70 -48.12 32.22
CA ARG A 39 -10.04 -48.73 32.17
C ARG A 39 -10.61 -48.93 33.57
N SER A 40 -9.77 -49.23 34.55
CA SER A 40 -10.16 -49.36 35.96
C SER A 40 -10.71 -48.06 36.56
N GLU A 41 -10.30 -46.90 36.04
CA GLU A 41 -10.69 -45.58 36.54
C GLU A 41 -11.84 -44.97 35.73
N THR A 42 -11.86 -45.19 34.42
CA THR A 42 -12.82 -44.59 33.48
C THR A 42 -13.35 -45.62 32.47
N PRO A 43 -14.08 -46.65 32.91
CA PRO A 43 -14.46 -47.78 32.06
C PRO A 43 -15.35 -47.40 30.86
N ASP A 44 -16.07 -46.28 30.95
CA ASP A 44 -16.98 -45.79 29.92
C ASP A 44 -16.33 -44.86 28.87
N ALA A 45 -15.03 -44.56 28.98
CA ALA A 45 -14.32 -43.70 28.04
C ALA A 45 -14.41 -44.26 26.60
N GLY A 46 -14.57 -43.37 25.62
CA GLY A 46 -14.80 -43.74 24.22
C GLY A 46 -13.73 -44.70 23.65
N ILE A 47 -12.47 -44.52 24.04
CA ILE A 47 -11.35 -45.37 23.60
C ILE A 47 -11.52 -46.84 24.00
N PHE A 48 -12.12 -47.12 25.16
CA PHE A 48 -12.37 -48.47 25.65
C PHE A 48 -13.60 -49.15 25.02
N LYS A 49 -14.47 -48.34 24.39
CA LYS A 49 -15.57 -48.82 23.54
C LYS A 49 -15.07 -49.19 22.15
N ILE A 50 -14.07 -48.48 21.64
CA ILE A 50 -13.41 -48.75 20.34
C ILE A 50 -12.56 -50.03 20.43
N TYR A 51 -11.87 -50.25 21.57
CA TYR A 51 -11.06 -51.44 21.81
C TYR A 51 -11.65 -52.30 22.96
N PRO A 52 -12.73 -53.07 22.72
CA PRO A 52 -13.37 -53.85 23.77
C PRO A 52 -12.50 -55.01 24.25
N GLY A 53 -12.32 -55.13 25.57
CA GLY A 53 -11.75 -56.31 26.24
C GLY A 53 -10.23 -56.48 26.23
N ALA A 54 -9.50 -55.91 25.26
CA ALA A 54 -8.03 -56.05 25.18
C ALA A 54 -7.26 -54.90 25.84
N LEU A 55 -7.70 -53.65 25.68
CA LEU A 55 -6.97 -52.47 26.14
C LEU A 55 -7.34 -52.07 27.58
N GLN A 56 -6.39 -52.06 28.50
CA GLN A 56 -6.54 -51.63 29.89
C GLN A 56 -6.00 -50.22 30.15
N GLU A 57 -5.00 -49.77 29.40
CA GLU A 57 -4.35 -48.48 29.65
C GLU A 57 -3.75 -47.84 28.39
N VAL A 58 -3.93 -46.52 28.25
CA VAL A 58 -3.44 -45.72 27.11
C VAL A 58 -3.04 -44.32 27.55
N LYS A 59 -2.00 -43.75 26.96
CA LYS A 59 -1.70 -42.30 27.02
C LYS A 59 -2.07 -41.62 25.71
N LEU A 60 -2.48 -40.36 25.80
CA LEU A 60 -2.94 -39.54 24.69
C LEU A 60 -2.38 -38.13 24.80
N ALA A 61 -1.87 -37.60 23.71
CA ALA A 61 -1.45 -36.21 23.57
C ALA A 61 -2.18 -35.58 22.39
N PHE A 62 -2.73 -34.39 22.60
CA PHE A 62 -3.22 -33.55 21.54
C PHE A 62 -2.22 -32.43 21.37
N MET A 63 -1.71 -32.24 20.16
CA MET A 63 -0.75 -31.22 19.82
C MET A 63 -1.32 -30.35 18.70
N THR A 64 -0.96 -29.07 18.67
CA THR A 64 -1.35 -28.15 17.58
C THR A 64 -0.17 -27.28 17.18
N THR A 65 -0.13 -26.89 15.92
CA THR A 65 0.69 -25.77 15.44
C THR A 65 -0.08 -24.45 15.51
N GLY A 66 0.61 -23.32 15.40
CA GLY A 66 -0.01 -21.98 15.41
C GLY A 66 -0.99 -21.70 14.27
N ASN A 67 -0.94 -22.49 13.20
CA ASN A 67 -1.84 -22.41 12.04
C ASN A 67 -2.99 -23.44 12.07
N GLY A 68 -3.26 -24.07 13.21
CA GLY A 68 -4.49 -24.85 13.44
C GLY A 68 -4.47 -26.31 12.97
N VAL A 69 -3.31 -26.90 12.67
CA VAL A 69 -3.20 -28.34 12.39
C VAL A 69 -3.16 -29.13 13.69
N GLY A 70 -4.18 -29.97 13.93
CA GLY A 70 -4.23 -30.88 15.07
C GLY A 70 -3.43 -32.19 14.85
N PHE A 71 -2.74 -32.65 15.87
CA PHE A 71 -1.97 -33.89 15.86
C PHE A 71 -2.23 -34.69 17.14
N GLU A 72 -2.79 -35.88 16.99
CA GLU A 72 -3.16 -36.77 18.11
C GLU A 72 -2.17 -37.93 18.19
N VAL A 73 -1.54 -38.11 19.35
CA VAL A 73 -0.55 -39.16 19.58
C VAL A 73 -1.07 -40.12 20.65
N PHE A 74 -1.01 -41.42 20.40
CA PHE A 74 -1.50 -42.48 21.28
C PHE A 74 -0.34 -43.41 21.69
N GLU A 75 -0.15 -43.69 22.98
CA GLU A 75 0.71 -44.79 23.45
C GLU A 75 -0.16 -45.83 24.16
N PHE A 76 -0.22 -47.04 23.62
CA PHE A 76 -0.88 -48.17 24.28
C PHE A 76 0.05 -48.74 25.35
N VAL A 77 -0.36 -48.63 26.62
CA VAL A 77 0.45 -49.01 27.79
C VAL A 77 0.14 -50.44 28.25
N ASP A 78 -1.13 -50.84 28.20
CA ASP A 78 -1.54 -52.21 28.54
C ASP A 78 -2.64 -52.72 27.60
N PRO A 79 -2.36 -53.68 26.70
CA PRO A 79 -1.04 -54.25 26.47
C PRO A 79 -0.11 -53.21 25.84
N ALA A 80 1.13 -53.14 26.34
CA ALA A 80 2.15 -52.30 25.76
C ALA A 80 2.36 -52.68 24.29
N TYR A 81 2.39 -51.69 23.39
CA TYR A 81 2.80 -51.94 22.02
C TYR A 81 4.24 -52.49 22.01
N LYS A 82 4.43 -53.69 21.46
CA LYS A 82 5.76 -54.29 21.27
C LYS A 82 6.19 -54.08 19.82
N LYS A 83 7.29 -53.37 19.65
CA LYS A 83 7.99 -53.27 18.36
C LYS A 83 8.36 -54.68 17.90
N ALA A 84 7.95 -55.06 16.70
CA ALA A 84 8.37 -56.31 16.09
C ALA A 84 9.82 -56.18 15.60
N ASP A 85 10.72 -57.09 16.00
CA ASP A 85 12.14 -57.08 15.64
C ASP A 85 12.39 -57.43 14.14
N ASP A 86 11.36 -57.96 13.47
CA ASP A 86 11.33 -58.43 12.08
C ASP A 86 10.52 -57.52 11.13
N PHE A 87 10.42 -56.23 11.46
CA PHE A 87 9.64 -55.27 10.67
C PHE A 87 10.19 -55.08 9.24
N ALA A 88 9.60 -55.79 8.28
CA ALA A 88 9.78 -55.54 6.85
C ALA A 88 8.85 -54.41 6.39
N TYR A 89 9.45 -53.30 5.94
CA TYR A 89 8.87 -52.05 5.39
C TYR A 89 7.58 -52.20 4.55
N ASN A 90 7.42 -53.33 3.87
CA ASN A 90 6.47 -53.55 2.78
C ASN A 90 5.11 -54.11 3.22
N VAL A 91 4.88 -54.37 4.52
CA VAL A 91 3.65 -55.07 4.98
C VAL A 91 2.89 -54.34 6.11
N GLY A 92 3.31 -53.14 6.55
CA GLY A 92 2.59 -52.46 7.65
C GLY A 92 2.76 -50.95 7.85
N GLY A 93 3.49 -50.24 6.99
CA GLY A 93 3.65 -48.78 7.14
C GLY A 93 2.40 -48.02 6.69
N PHE A 94 1.46 -47.73 7.59
CA PHE A 94 0.25 -46.96 7.26
C PHE A 94 0.36 -45.44 7.52
N PHE A 95 1.53 -44.93 7.91
CA PHE A 95 1.68 -43.51 8.24
C PHE A 95 2.75 -42.84 7.39
N HIS A 96 2.27 -42.07 6.41
CA HIS A 96 2.99 -41.08 5.62
C HIS A 96 2.52 -39.72 6.12
N LEU A 97 3.39 -38.95 6.78
CA LEU A 97 3.12 -37.57 7.13
C LEU A 97 3.90 -36.67 6.18
N CYS A 98 3.18 -35.89 5.37
CA CYS A 98 3.79 -34.87 4.53
C CYS A 98 3.71 -33.52 5.21
N VAL A 99 4.85 -32.87 5.38
CA VAL A 99 4.99 -31.50 5.86
C VAL A 99 5.60 -30.63 4.78
N THR A 100 5.27 -29.35 4.82
CA THR A 100 5.76 -28.33 3.90
C THR A 100 6.73 -27.42 4.64
N ASP A 101 7.95 -27.23 4.12
CA ASP A 101 8.95 -26.34 4.72
C ASP A 101 9.78 -25.67 3.61
N ALA A 102 9.97 -24.35 3.71
CA ALA A 102 10.70 -23.56 2.71
C ALA A 102 12.22 -23.85 2.70
N GLU A 103 12.75 -24.39 3.82
CA GLU A 103 14.15 -24.79 3.95
C GLU A 103 14.25 -26.28 4.34
N PRO A 104 13.90 -27.20 3.41
CA PRO A 104 13.73 -28.61 3.74
C PRO A 104 15.02 -29.26 4.23
N GLU A 105 16.21 -28.81 3.77
CA GLU A 105 17.51 -29.27 4.26
C GLU A 105 17.79 -28.83 5.70
N ALA A 106 17.39 -27.61 6.07
CA ALA A 106 17.55 -27.11 7.43
C ALA A 106 16.64 -27.89 8.40
N LEU A 107 15.39 -28.12 8.01
CA LEU A 107 14.47 -28.99 8.75
C LEU A 107 15.01 -30.42 8.87
N LEU A 108 15.52 -31.00 7.78
CA LEU A 108 16.13 -32.33 7.78
C LEU A 108 17.36 -32.38 8.70
N ALA A 109 18.22 -31.35 8.65
CA ALA A 109 19.40 -31.27 9.51
C ALA A 109 19.01 -31.18 11.00
N ARG A 110 18.03 -30.34 11.35
CA ARG A 110 17.45 -30.29 12.70
C ARG A 110 16.87 -31.64 13.11
N ALA A 111 16.17 -32.32 12.21
CA ALA A 111 15.58 -33.62 12.50
C ALA A 111 16.66 -34.68 12.78
N VAL A 112 17.69 -34.75 11.95
CA VAL A 112 18.82 -35.67 12.13
C VAL A 112 19.58 -35.38 13.42
N GLN A 113 19.80 -34.09 13.75
CA GLN A 113 20.41 -33.69 15.01
C GLN A 113 19.62 -34.18 16.23
N ASN A 114 18.30 -34.32 16.10
CA ASN A 114 17.39 -34.76 17.16
C ASN A 114 17.00 -36.25 17.06
N GLY A 115 17.82 -37.07 16.38
CA GLY A 115 17.71 -38.53 16.40
C GLY A 115 16.92 -39.15 15.25
N ALA A 116 16.44 -38.35 14.29
CA ALA A 116 15.92 -38.88 13.04
C ALA A 116 17.06 -39.41 12.14
N SER A 117 16.69 -40.20 11.12
CA SER A 117 17.62 -40.70 10.11
C SER A 117 17.14 -40.31 8.71
N LYS A 118 18.02 -39.69 7.91
CA LYS A 118 17.75 -39.35 6.50
C LYS A 118 17.39 -40.61 5.72
N ILE A 119 16.36 -40.54 4.87
CA ILE A 119 15.97 -41.61 3.96
C ILE A 119 16.29 -41.17 2.52
N GLY A 120 17.22 -41.87 1.87
CA GLY A 120 17.53 -41.67 0.46
C GLY A 120 18.12 -40.29 0.13
N GLU A 121 18.18 -39.99 -1.17
CA GLU A 121 18.55 -38.67 -1.69
C GLU A 121 17.29 -37.89 -2.09
N PRO A 122 17.35 -36.55 -2.19
CA PRO A 122 16.24 -35.72 -2.63
C PRO A 122 15.63 -36.24 -3.94
N THR A 123 14.31 -36.36 -4.01
CA THR A 123 13.58 -36.73 -5.23
C THR A 123 12.63 -35.62 -5.66
N LEU A 124 12.17 -35.64 -6.90
CA LEU A 124 11.10 -34.75 -7.36
C LEU A 124 9.75 -35.46 -7.23
N ASN A 125 8.76 -34.78 -6.65
CA ASN A 125 7.40 -35.29 -6.60
C ASN A 125 6.82 -35.33 -8.03
N PRO A 126 6.36 -36.49 -8.53
CA PRO A 126 5.93 -36.64 -9.92
C PRO A 126 4.61 -35.93 -10.26
N LEU A 127 3.87 -35.44 -9.27
CA LEU A 127 2.62 -34.67 -9.45
C LEU A 127 2.84 -33.16 -9.37
N SER A 128 3.68 -32.68 -8.45
CA SER A 128 3.89 -31.24 -8.23
C SER A 128 5.21 -30.70 -8.76
N GLY A 129 6.16 -31.56 -9.14
CA GLY A 129 7.53 -31.16 -9.50
C GLY A 129 8.37 -30.65 -8.33
N SER A 130 7.80 -30.61 -7.12
CA SER A 130 8.42 -30.13 -5.88
C SER A 130 9.58 -31.03 -5.45
N ARG A 131 10.64 -30.45 -4.89
CA ARG A 131 11.71 -31.21 -4.24
C ARG A 131 11.17 -31.83 -2.97
N CYS A 132 11.51 -33.10 -2.80
CA CYS A 132 11.00 -33.94 -1.75
C CYS A 132 12.16 -34.57 -0.99
N LEU A 133 12.21 -34.34 0.32
CA LEU A 133 13.13 -35.00 1.24
C LEU A 133 12.35 -35.95 2.13
N TYR A 134 13.03 -37.00 2.59
CA TYR A 134 12.44 -37.95 3.51
C TYR A 134 13.35 -38.16 4.71
N PHE A 135 12.75 -38.27 5.88
CA PHE A 135 13.44 -38.77 7.06
C PHE A 135 12.57 -39.75 7.83
N ARG A 136 13.24 -40.62 8.57
CA ARG A 136 12.63 -41.54 9.51
C ARG A 136 12.83 -40.99 10.91
N ASP A 137 11.76 -40.82 11.65
CA ASP A 137 11.89 -40.55 13.09
C ASP A 137 12.46 -41.79 13.84
N PRO A 138 12.84 -41.67 15.13
CA PRO A 138 13.37 -42.79 15.91
C PRO A 138 12.45 -44.02 15.99
N TRP A 139 11.15 -43.86 15.75
CA TRP A 139 10.13 -44.90 15.91
C TRP A 139 9.76 -45.60 14.61
N GLY A 140 10.23 -45.10 13.48
CA GLY A 140 10.05 -45.72 12.18
C GLY A 140 9.02 -45.03 11.28
N ASN A 141 8.44 -43.91 11.71
CA ASN A 141 7.53 -43.14 10.87
C ASN A 141 8.31 -42.44 9.76
N VAL A 142 7.76 -42.44 8.55
CA VAL A 142 8.33 -41.75 7.41
C VAL A 142 7.67 -40.38 7.31
N LEU A 143 8.50 -39.35 7.37
CA LEU A 143 8.09 -37.98 7.15
C LEU A 143 8.62 -37.52 5.81
N GLU A 144 7.69 -37.04 5.00
CA GLU A 144 7.93 -36.39 3.72
C GLU A 144 8.02 -34.88 3.97
N ILE A 145 9.10 -34.24 3.52
CA ILE A 145 9.23 -32.78 3.48
C ILE A 145 9.11 -32.37 2.02
N LEU A 146 8.08 -31.60 1.69
CA LEU A 146 7.96 -30.92 0.41
C LEU A 146 8.48 -29.49 0.56
N ASP A 147 9.26 -29.04 -0.42
CA ASP A 147 9.72 -27.65 -0.55
C ASP A 147 8.63 -26.66 -1.00
N MET A 148 7.36 -27.06 -0.87
CA MET A 148 6.20 -26.35 -1.37
C MET A 148 5.47 -25.67 -0.22
N SER A 149 5.07 -24.42 -0.36
CA SER A 149 4.03 -23.81 0.46
C SER A 149 2.75 -23.65 -0.38
N PHE A 150 1.58 -23.93 0.19
CA PHE A 150 0.34 -24.04 -0.59
C PHE A 150 -0.37 -22.71 -0.92
N ASP A 151 0.22 -21.56 -0.58
CA ASP A 151 -0.40 -20.28 -0.85
C ASP A 151 0.35 -19.51 -1.95
N ARG A 152 -0.34 -18.57 -2.59
CA ARG A 152 0.32 -17.51 -3.35
C ARG A 152 0.80 -16.49 -2.34
N MET A 153 2.10 -16.26 -2.27
CA MET A 153 2.72 -15.65 -1.09
C MET A 153 3.41 -14.33 -1.41
N ILE A 154 2.59 -13.29 -1.61
CA ILE A 154 2.98 -11.88 -1.57
C ILE A 154 2.10 -11.15 -0.56
N SER A 155 2.57 -10.02 -0.07
CA SER A 155 1.78 -9.06 0.69
C SER A 155 1.25 -7.97 -0.23
N VAL A 156 0.16 -7.33 0.17
CA VAL A 156 -0.29 -6.09 -0.48
C VAL A 156 -0.35 -5.01 0.59
N PHE A 157 0.43 -3.96 0.36
CA PHE A 157 0.67 -2.87 1.30
C PHE A 157 -0.37 -1.76 1.14
N PRO A 158 -0.62 -0.95 2.19
CA PRO A 158 -1.50 0.20 2.09
C PRO A 158 -1.16 1.11 0.90
N SER A 159 -2.19 1.74 0.35
CA SER A 159 -2.07 2.62 -0.81
C SER A 159 -1.16 3.82 -0.55
N GLY A 160 -0.72 4.51 -1.61
CA GLY A 160 0.07 5.73 -1.48
C GLY A 160 -0.64 6.77 -0.62
N ILE A 161 -1.96 6.94 -0.79
CA ILE A 161 -2.72 7.93 -0.02
C ILE A 161 -2.82 7.56 1.45
N THR A 162 -2.90 6.25 1.77
CA THR A 162 -2.88 5.78 3.16
C THR A 162 -1.49 5.98 3.78
N ALA A 163 -0.42 5.75 3.02
CA ALA A 163 0.95 6.00 3.45
C ALA A 163 1.18 7.50 3.71
N ALA A 164 0.71 8.39 2.82
CA ALA A 164 0.76 9.84 3.03
C ALA A 164 -0.02 10.27 4.27
N ALA A 165 -1.20 9.68 4.51
CA ALA A 165 -2.02 9.99 5.68
C ALA A 165 -1.33 9.67 7.02
N THR A 166 -0.26 8.86 7.03
CA THR A 166 0.55 8.64 8.24
C THR A 166 1.38 9.86 8.65
N TRP A 167 1.75 10.72 7.70
CA TRP A 167 2.70 11.82 7.85
C TRP A 167 4.01 11.39 8.54
N ASP A 168 4.49 10.19 8.21
CA ASP A 168 5.61 9.51 8.86
C ASP A 168 6.67 9.08 7.83
N ARG A 169 7.79 9.81 7.78
CA ARG A 169 8.87 9.56 6.82
C ARG A 169 9.46 8.16 6.96
N GLU A 170 9.70 7.73 8.20
CA GLU A 170 10.30 6.42 8.49
C GLU A 170 9.36 5.28 8.10
N MET A 171 8.06 5.42 8.39
CA MET A 171 7.08 4.42 8.02
C MET A 171 6.92 4.29 6.50
N ILE A 172 6.96 5.41 5.77
CA ILE A 172 6.95 5.43 4.30
C ILE A 172 8.23 4.77 3.74
N TYR A 173 9.40 5.06 4.33
CA TYR A 173 10.67 4.42 3.97
C TYR A 173 10.62 2.91 4.18
N ARG A 174 10.20 2.44 5.36
CA ARG A 174 10.05 1.00 5.69
C ARG A 174 9.10 0.28 4.73
N ARG A 175 8.01 0.93 4.31
CA ARG A 175 7.12 0.41 3.25
C ARG A 175 7.84 0.26 1.92
N GLY A 176 8.66 1.24 1.52
CA GLY A 176 9.50 1.17 0.32
C GLY A 176 10.49 -0.01 0.36
N VAL A 177 11.14 -0.23 1.50
CA VAL A 177 12.03 -1.38 1.73
C VAL A 177 11.29 -2.70 1.57
N ALA A 178 10.19 -2.89 2.31
CA ALA A 178 9.43 -4.13 2.29
C ALA A 178 8.88 -4.47 0.89
N LEU A 179 8.37 -3.46 0.17
CA LEU A 179 7.97 -3.63 -1.24
C LEU A 179 9.14 -4.15 -2.09
N ALA A 180 10.32 -3.55 -1.98
CA ALA A 180 11.46 -3.96 -2.78
C ALA A 180 12.06 -5.31 -2.38
N GLU A 181 11.99 -5.69 -1.10
CA GLU A 181 12.34 -7.03 -0.63
C GLU A 181 11.44 -8.09 -1.27
N GLU A 182 10.12 -7.88 -1.30
CA GLU A 182 9.19 -8.82 -1.94
C GLU A 182 9.45 -8.93 -3.45
N PHE A 183 9.58 -7.79 -4.14
CA PHE A 183 9.86 -7.76 -5.57
C PHE A 183 11.22 -8.41 -5.90
N LYS A 184 12.24 -8.22 -5.05
CA LYS A 184 13.55 -8.89 -5.18
C LYS A 184 13.45 -10.38 -4.94
N GLY A 185 12.75 -10.80 -3.89
CA GLY A 185 12.48 -12.19 -3.59
C GLY A 185 11.78 -12.90 -4.75
N LYS A 186 10.99 -12.17 -5.53
CA LYS A 186 10.36 -12.65 -6.77
C LYS A 186 11.25 -12.58 -8.02
N GLY A 187 12.46 -12.06 -7.92
CA GLY A 187 13.38 -11.90 -9.05
C GLY A 187 12.94 -10.84 -10.06
N GLY A 188 12.04 -9.94 -9.66
CA GLY A 188 11.68 -8.76 -10.47
C GLY A 188 12.84 -7.77 -10.50
N HIS A 189 13.09 -7.11 -11.62
CA HIS A 189 14.21 -6.17 -11.75
C HIS A 189 13.83 -4.72 -11.51
N VAL A 190 12.57 -4.37 -11.81
CA VAL A 190 12.00 -3.01 -11.76
C VAL A 190 10.66 -3.09 -11.06
N ILE A 191 10.39 -2.15 -10.14
CA ILE A 191 9.08 -1.94 -9.52
C ILE A 191 8.42 -0.78 -10.27
N LEU A 192 7.17 -0.93 -10.70
CA LEU A 192 6.42 0.14 -11.37
C LEU A 192 5.72 1.02 -10.35
N GLY A 193 6.51 1.69 -9.53
CA GLY A 193 6.08 2.72 -8.59
C GLY A 193 7.26 3.22 -7.79
N PRO A 194 7.11 4.22 -6.91
CA PRO A 194 5.84 4.85 -6.52
C PRO A 194 5.24 5.79 -7.57
N SER A 195 4.00 6.23 -7.35
CA SER A 195 3.28 7.16 -8.22
C SER A 195 3.13 8.55 -7.59
N THR A 196 3.25 9.59 -8.41
CA THR A 196 2.90 10.98 -8.08
C THR A 196 2.19 11.69 -9.25
N GLY A 197 1.92 10.93 -10.32
CA GLY A 197 1.11 11.28 -11.47
C GLY A 197 0.04 10.20 -11.60
N PRO A 198 -1.20 10.44 -11.13
CA PRO A 198 -1.79 11.75 -10.85
C PRO A 198 -1.37 12.39 -9.52
N MET A 199 -1.21 13.72 -9.53
CA MET A 199 -1.03 14.54 -8.32
C MET A 199 -2.32 14.65 -7.50
N GLY A 200 -3.50 14.43 -8.11
CA GLY A 200 -4.78 14.67 -7.45
C GLY A 200 -5.42 16.02 -7.78
N ARG A 201 -5.21 16.54 -8.99
CA ARG A 201 -5.81 17.79 -9.50
C ARG A 201 -7.33 17.85 -9.30
N ALA A 202 -8.02 16.75 -9.61
CA ALA A 202 -9.48 16.66 -9.54
C ALA A 202 -9.89 15.55 -8.57
N ALA A 203 -10.87 15.82 -7.71
CA ALA A 203 -11.35 14.90 -6.68
C ALA A 203 -11.85 13.54 -7.23
N LEU A 204 -12.43 13.56 -8.43
CA LEU A 204 -12.99 12.37 -9.09
C LEU A 204 -11.94 11.46 -9.75
N GLY A 205 -10.65 11.85 -9.74
CA GLY A 205 -9.60 11.13 -10.47
C GLY A 205 -9.49 9.66 -10.03
N GLY A 206 -9.64 8.73 -10.97
CA GLY A 206 -9.75 7.29 -10.69
C GLY A 206 -8.50 6.65 -10.04
N ARG A 207 -7.35 7.33 -10.10
CA ARG A 207 -6.05 6.81 -9.65
C ARG A 207 -5.33 7.66 -8.61
N ASN A 208 -6.00 8.68 -8.06
CA ASN A 208 -5.41 9.55 -7.04
C ASN A 208 -4.90 8.76 -5.83
N TRP A 209 -5.53 7.63 -5.51
CA TRP A 209 -5.19 6.74 -4.40
C TRP A 209 -3.81 6.07 -4.52
N GLU A 210 -3.29 5.92 -5.74
CA GLU A 210 -1.96 5.34 -5.98
C GLU A 210 -0.84 6.32 -5.61
N GLY A 211 -1.12 7.62 -5.75
CA GLY A 211 -0.25 8.72 -5.33
C GLY A 211 -0.39 9.06 -3.85
N PHE A 212 0.17 10.20 -3.44
CA PHE A 212 0.26 10.61 -2.04
C PHE A 212 -0.62 11.81 -1.67
N GLY A 213 -1.35 12.37 -2.63
CA GLY A 213 -2.22 13.53 -2.44
C GLY A 213 -1.75 14.79 -3.20
N PRO A 214 -2.58 15.84 -3.22
CA PRO A 214 -2.42 17.04 -4.05
C PRO A 214 -1.37 18.05 -3.59
N ASP A 215 -0.72 17.83 -2.44
CA ASP A 215 0.35 18.72 -2.00
C ASP A 215 1.73 18.26 -2.53
N PRO A 216 2.45 19.09 -3.30
CA PRO A 216 3.73 18.73 -3.90
C PRO A 216 4.84 18.51 -2.87
N TYR A 217 4.81 19.19 -1.71
CA TYR A 217 5.81 18.99 -0.67
C TYR A 217 5.60 17.62 0.00
N LEU A 218 4.38 17.32 0.45
CA LEU A 218 4.04 16.02 1.04
C LEU A 218 4.27 14.87 0.06
N ALA A 219 3.85 15.02 -1.20
CA ALA A 219 4.09 14.04 -2.26
C ALA A 219 5.58 13.86 -2.53
N GLY A 220 6.36 14.95 -2.60
CA GLY A 220 7.80 14.91 -2.82
C GLY A 220 8.54 14.17 -1.70
N ILE A 221 8.24 14.47 -0.44
CA ILE A 221 8.81 13.76 0.71
C ILE A 221 8.41 12.28 0.71
N SER A 222 7.16 11.97 0.37
CA SER A 222 6.67 10.58 0.34
C SER A 222 7.34 9.75 -0.76
N ILE A 223 7.52 10.35 -1.93
CA ILE A 223 8.26 9.78 -3.06
C ILE A 223 9.72 9.55 -2.70
N GLU A 224 10.40 10.55 -2.15
CA GLU A 224 11.81 10.48 -1.74
C GLU A 224 12.05 9.33 -0.76
N ASN A 225 11.24 9.22 0.29
CA ASN A 225 11.37 8.15 1.28
C ASN A 225 11.03 6.77 0.70
N THR A 226 10.00 6.67 -0.14
CA THR A 226 9.65 5.39 -0.77
C THR A 226 10.76 4.89 -1.69
N ILE A 227 11.32 5.78 -2.53
CA ILE A 227 12.40 5.44 -3.46
C ILE A 227 13.68 5.10 -2.71
N THR A 228 14.05 5.89 -1.70
CA THR A 228 15.21 5.59 -0.85
C THR A 228 15.07 4.20 -0.21
N GLY A 229 13.87 3.84 0.26
CA GLY A 229 13.55 2.49 0.73
C GLY A 229 13.75 1.42 -0.33
N MET A 230 13.12 1.60 -1.50
CA MET A 230 13.20 0.64 -2.60
C MET A 230 14.63 0.42 -3.12
N GLN A 231 15.42 1.48 -3.20
CA GLN A 231 16.79 1.43 -3.69
C GLN A 231 17.78 0.89 -2.68
N SER A 232 17.54 1.06 -1.38
CA SER A 232 18.32 0.37 -0.35
C SER A 232 18.21 -1.16 -0.46
N ALA A 233 17.13 -1.66 -1.07
CA ALA A 233 16.93 -3.08 -1.42
C ALA A 233 17.30 -3.41 -2.89
N GLY A 234 17.73 -2.43 -3.69
CA GLY A 234 18.30 -2.59 -5.03
C GLY A 234 17.30 -2.57 -6.20
N LYS A 235 16.22 -1.75 -6.16
CA LYS A 235 15.18 -1.71 -7.21
C LYS A 235 14.91 -0.33 -7.84
N PRO A 236 14.77 -0.24 -9.18
CA PRO A 236 14.18 0.88 -9.93
C PRO A 236 12.66 1.06 -9.73
N SER A 237 12.17 2.28 -9.99
CA SER A 237 10.80 2.78 -9.78
C SER A 237 10.20 3.44 -11.04
N ALA A 238 8.87 3.40 -11.27
CA ALA A 238 8.22 3.98 -12.47
C ALA A 238 6.69 4.24 -12.32
N PRO A 239 6.12 5.46 -12.55
CA PRO A 239 4.68 5.80 -12.39
C PRO A 239 3.75 5.44 -13.58
N THR A 240 2.44 5.76 -13.58
CA THR A 240 1.33 4.86 -14.03
C THR A 240 0.29 5.28 -15.14
N PRO A 241 -0.53 4.30 -15.68
CA PRO A 241 -1.32 4.27 -16.96
C PRO A 241 -2.72 4.91 -17.28
N LEU A 242 -3.10 4.93 -18.60
CA LEU A 242 -4.41 5.01 -19.29
C LEU A 242 -4.42 4.62 -20.82
N ARG A 243 -5.27 3.69 -21.29
CA ARG A 243 -5.26 3.06 -22.64
C ARG A 243 -5.59 3.95 -23.89
N PRO A 244 -5.19 3.56 -25.12
CA PRO A 244 -5.52 4.28 -26.37
C PRO A 244 -6.85 3.85 -27.03
N THR A 245 -7.52 4.81 -27.70
CA THR A 245 -8.71 4.62 -28.56
C THR A 245 -8.48 5.24 -29.95
N ALA A 246 -9.47 5.23 -30.85
CA ALA A 246 -9.37 5.82 -32.20
C ALA A 246 -9.30 7.37 -32.23
N ILE A 247 -9.42 8.01 -31.06
CA ILE A 247 -9.22 9.44 -30.81
C ILE A 247 -7.94 9.56 -29.99
N GLU A 248 -7.10 10.56 -30.28
CA GLU A 248 -5.84 10.77 -29.57
C GLU A 248 -6.11 11.04 -28.09
N ALA A 249 -5.19 10.66 -27.21
CA ALA A 249 -5.36 10.88 -25.78
C ALA A 249 -5.57 12.36 -25.44
N ILE A 250 -6.18 12.64 -24.29
CA ILE A 250 -6.38 14.01 -23.82
C ILE A 250 -5.03 14.76 -23.71
N SER A 251 -5.01 16.04 -24.09
CA SER A 251 -3.86 16.91 -23.83
C SER A 251 -4.03 17.67 -22.53
N SER A 252 -3.13 17.45 -21.57
CA SER A 252 -2.97 18.30 -20.40
C SER A 252 -2.13 19.51 -20.78
N ASN A 253 -2.74 20.70 -20.73
CA ASN A 253 -2.12 21.94 -21.11
C ASN A 253 -1.78 22.74 -19.86
N VAL A 254 -0.48 22.86 -19.56
CA VAL A 254 0.02 23.38 -18.29
C VAL A 254 1.04 24.48 -18.58
N ASP A 255 0.95 25.60 -17.86
CA ASP A 255 1.97 26.65 -17.91
C ASP A 255 3.25 26.25 -17.17
N ASP A 256 4.36 26.88 -17.54
CA ASP A 256 5.71 26.53 -17.07
C ASP A 256 5.84 26.64 -15.54
N ARG A 257 5.30 27.69 -14.93
CA ARG A 257 5.37 27.91 -13.49
C ARG A 257 4.59 26.84 -12.72
N THR A 258 3.38 26.54 -13.17
CA THR A 258 2.56 25.48 -12.57
C THR A 258 3.21 24.11 -12.73
N ALA A 259 3.82 23.82 -13.89
CA ALA A 259 4.56 22.57 -14.09
C ALA A 259 5.68 22.42 -13.05
N GLN A 260 6.49 23.48 -12.83
CA GLN A 260 7.64 23.46 -11.92
C GLN A 260 7.29 23.44 -10.44
N GLU A 261 6.40 24.34 -10.01
CA GLU A 261 6.08 24.54 -8.59
C GLU A 261 5.11 23.50 -8.02
N LEU A 262 4.43 22.73 -8.88
CA LEU A 262 3.43 21.74 -8.48
C LEU A 262 3.75 20.33 -9.03
N TYR A 263 3.66 20.12 -10.34
CA TYR A 263 3.64 18.76 -10.90
C TYR A 263 5.02 18.10 -11.01
N LEU A 264 6.09 18.85 -11.30
CA LEU A 264 7.47 18.36 -11.38
C LEU A 264 8.19 18.33 -10.03
N TRP A 265 7.72 19.09 -9.05
CA TRP A 265 8.30 19.14 -7.71
C TRP A 265 8.60 17.74 -7.11
N PRO A 266 7.65 16.78 -7.06
CA PRO A 266 7.93 15.45 -6.55
C PRO A 266 8.83 14.61 -7.47
N PHE A 267 8.88 14.87 -8.78
CA PHE A 267 9.85 14.21 -9.68
C PHE A 267 11.28 14.69 -9.40
N ALA A 268 11.48 15.97 -9.07
CA ALA A 268 12.78 16.47 -8.62
C ALA A 268 13.24 15.73 -7.34
N ASN A 269 12.33 15.51 -6.39
CA ASN A 269 12.60 14.67 -5.22
C ASN A 269 12.93 13.21 -5.61
N ALA A 270 12.20 12.61 -6.55
CA ALA A 270 12.47 11.26 -7.03
C ALA A 270 13.88 11.10 -7.61
N ILE A 271 14.29 12.06 -8.45
CA ILE A 271 15.58 12.06 -9.13
C ILE A 271 16.71 12.28 -8.12
N ARG A 272 16.54 13.22 -7.16
CA ARG A 272 17.48 13.39 -6.05
C ARG A 272 17.62 12.13 -5.20
N ALA A 273 16.51 11.44 -4.94
CA ALA A 273 16.49 10.18 -4.19
C ALA A 273 17.16 9.02 -4.95
N GLY A 274 17.54 9.24 -6.21
CA GLY A 274 18.30 8.30 -7.02
C GLY A 274 17.46 7.47 -7.97
N THR A 275 16.19 7.80 -8.22
CA THR A 275 15.32 7.00 -9.13
C THR A 275 16.06 6.66 -10.43
N THR A 276 16.01 5.39 -10.82
CA THR A 276 16.78 4.88 -11.97
C THR A 276 15.95 4.73 -13.24
N SER A 277 14.63 4.86 -13.11
CA SER A 277 13.70 4.92 -14.23
C SER A 277 12.59 5.94 -13.99
N ILE A 278 12.04 6.46 -15.08
CA ILE A 278 10.81 7.27 -15.08
C ILE A 278 9.93 6.80 -16.23
N MET A 279 8.64 6.59 -15.94
CA MET A 279 7.66 6.23 -16.95
C MET A 279 6.99 7.49 -17.51
N CYS A 280 6.97 7.62 -18.83
CA CYS A 280 6.17 8.63 -19.50
C CYS A 280 4.72 8.16 -19.63
N SER A 281 3.77 9.09 -19.45
CA SER A 281 2.34 8.80 -19.42
C SER A 281 1.72 8.70 -20.81
N TYR A 282 0.45 8.32 -20.87
CA TYR A 282 -0.31 8.23 -22.13
C TYR A 282 -0.86 9.56 -22.62
N ASN A 283 -1.15 10.49 -21.72
CA ASN A 283 -1.74 11.76 -22.14
C ASN A 283 -0.73 12.57 -22.97
N ARG A 284 -1.25 13.49 -23.76
CA ARG A 284 -0.44 14.52 -24.39
C ARG A 284 -0.14 15.61 -23.36
N PHE A 285 1.04 16.19 -23.45
CA PHE A 285 1.45 17.38 -22.71
C PHE A 285 1.66 18.51 -23.72
N ASN A 286 0.86 19.57 -23.60
CA ASN A 286 0.87 20.68 -24.56
C ASN A 286 0.81 20.19 -26.03
N GLN A 287 -0.15 19.30 -26.33
CA GLN A 287 -0.44 18.66 -27.63
C GLN A 287 0.48 17.54 -28.10
N THR A 288 1.59 17.24 -27.43
CA THR A 288 2.52 16.18 -27.82
C THR A 288 2.49 15.03 -26.81
N TYR A 289 2.39 13.79 -27.26
CA TYR A 289 2.40 12.62 -26.38
C TYR A 289 3.60 12.60 -25.45
N ALA A 290 3.40 12.32 -24.16
CA ALA A 290 4.47 12.43 -23.17
C ALA A 290 5.68 11.55 -23.51
N CYS A 291 5.46 10.37 -24.10
CA CYS A 291 6.52 9.45 -24.52
C CYS A 291 7.29 9.84 -25.80
N GLU A 292 6.93 10.94 -26.44
CA GLU A 292 7.66 11.53 -27.58
C GLU A 292 7.80 13.05 -27.44
N ASN A 293 7.66 13.56 -26.21
CA ASN A 293 7.76 14.98 -25.91
C ASN A 293 9.19 15.35 -25.48
N SER A 294 9.97 15.95 -26.38
CA SER A 294 11.36 16.33 -26.08
C SER A 294 11.48 17.38 -24.97
N HIS A 295 10.50 18.26 -24.84
CA HIS A 295 10.50 19.25 -23.77
C HIS A 295 10.37 18.56 -22.39
N LEU A 296 9.46 17.57 -22.26
CA LEU A 296 9.38 16.79 -21.02
C LEU A 296 10.61 15.90 -20.78
N LEU A 297 10.98 15.07 -21.76
CA LEU A 297 11.93 13.98 -21.55
C LEU A 297 13.40 14.42 -21.60
N LYS A 298 13.72 15.52 -22.31
CA LYS A 298 15.08 16.06 -22.39
C LYS A 298 15.20 17.35 -21.61
N GLU A 299 14.47 18.40 -21.99
CA GLU A 299 14.68 19.72 -21.41
C GLU A 299 14.37 19.75 -19.91
N LEU A 300 13.18 19.33 -19.50
CA LEU A 300 12.81 19.34 -18.08
C LEU A 300 13.48 18.18 -17.33
N LEU A 301 13.35 16.95 -17.84
CA LEU A 301 13.78 15.79 -17.06
C LEU A 301 15.30 15.63 -17.00
N ARG A 302 16.01 15.74 -18.12
CA ARG A 302 17.47 15.47 -18.17
C ARG A 302 18.28 16.74 -17.98
N ASP A 303 17.97 17.80 -18.72
CA ASP A 303 18.79 19.02 -18.71
C ASP A 303 18.55 19.82 -17.42
N GLU A 304 17.28 20.01 -17.03
CA GLU A 304 16.95 20.81 -15.85
C GLU A 304 17.02 20.01 -14.53
N LEU A 305 16.45 18.80 -14.48
CA LEU A 305 16.44 17.98 -13.27
C LEU A 305 17.62 17.01 -13.16
N GLY A 306 18.48 16.90 -14.17
CA GLY A 306 19.69 16.08 -14.10
C GLY A 306 19.43 14.57 -14.03
N PHE A 307 18.36 14.07 -14.67
CA PHE A 307 18.04 12.64 -14.65
C PHE A 307 19.01 11.80 -15.48
N GLU A 308 19.72 10.88 -14.82
CA GLU A 308 20.73 10.00 -15.43
C GLU A 308 20.20 8.57 -15.71
N GLY A 309 18.97 8.25 -15.30
CA GLY A 309 18.35 6.96 -15.54
C GLY A 309 17.76 6.82 -16.94
N TYR A 310 16.93 5.78 -17.12
CA TYR A 310 16.22 5.54 -18.38
C TYR A 310 14.74 5.93 -18.32
N THR A 311 14.22 6.39 -19.45
CA THR A 311 12.78 6.63 -19.62
C THR A 311 12.12 5.39 -20.24
N VAL A 312 10.99 4.99 -19.69
CA VAL A 312 10.22 3.84 -20.17
C VAL A 312 8.81 4.30 -20.56
N SER A 313 8.25 3.73 -21.62
CA SER A 313 6.87 4.01 -21.96
C SER A 313 5.95 3.32 -20.96
N ASP A 314 4.81 3.93 -20.71
CA ASP A 314 3.69 3.14 -20.26
C ASP A 314 3.25 2.13 -21.34
N TRP A 315 2.44 1.14 -20.95
CA TRP A 315 2.07 0.02 -21.80
C TRP A 315 1.28 0.52 -23.00
N PHE A 316 1.88 0.50 -24.20
CA PHE A 316 1.28 1.03 -25.43
C PHE A 316 1.18 2.57 -25.49
N ALA A 317 1.97 3.31 -24.70
CA ALA A 317 2.04 4.78 -24.77
C ALA A 317 3.04 5.31 -25.82
N THR A 318 3.76 4.43 -26.52
CA THR A 318 4.61 4.81 -27.64
C THR A 318 3.77 4.94 -28.91
N HIS A 319 3.97 6.02 -29.67
CA HIS A 319 3.20 6.33 -30.88
C HIS A 319 4.05 6.49 -32.15
N SER A 320 5.37 6.39 -32.01
CA SER A 320 6.34 6.60 -33.09
C SER A 320 7.67 5.88 -32.80
N THR A 321 8.48 5.69 -33.84
CA THR A 321 9.81 5.07 -33.70
C THR A 321 10.87 6.15 -33.52
N ALA A 322 11.21 6.87 -34.60
CA ALA A 322 12.33 7.79 -34.61
C ALA A 322 12.04 9.02 -33.76
N GLU A 323 10.80 9.52 -33.78
CA GLU A 323 10.37 10.70 -33.03
C GLU A 323 10.46 10.42 -31.52
N ALA A 324 9.89 9.32 -31.01
CA ALA A 324 10.01 8.93 -29.60
C ALA A 324 11.46 8.72 -29.15
N ILE A 325 12.27 7.98 -29.93
CA ILE A 325 13.68 7.73 -29.61
C ILE A 325 14.48 9.04 -29.54
N ASN A 326 14.29 9.91 -30.54
CA ASN A 326 15.00 11.19 -30.61
C ASN A 326 14.45 12.21 -29.61
N ALA A 327 13.21 12.06 -29.14
CA ALA A 327 12.64 12.87 -28.07
C ALA A 327 13.17 12.48 -26.68
N GLY A 328 13.73 11.28 -26.52
CA GLY A 328 14.40 10.85 -25.28
C GLY A 328 13.81 9.62 -24.62
N LEU A 329 12.91 8.89 -25.28
CA LEU A 329 12.44 7.57 -24.83
C LEU A 329 13.57 6.53 -24.96
N ASP A 330 13.81 5.73 -23.91
CA ASP A 330 14.83 4.68 -23.92
C ASP A 330 14.25 3.27 -24.08
N LEU A 331 13.04 3.01 -23.56
CA LEU A 331 12.43 1.68 -23.54
C LEU A 331 10.94 1.71 -23.87
N GLU A 332 10.54 1.04 -24.95
CA GLU A 332 9.11 0.78 -25.24
C GLU A 332 8.63 -0.45 -24.44
N MET A 333 7.48 -0.30 -23.78
CA MET A 333 6.75 -1.36 -23.11
C MET A 333 5.31 -1.46 -23.65
N PRO A 334 4.72 -2.67 -23.75
CA PRO A 334 5.35 -3.97 -23.51
C PRO A 334 6.28 -4.44 -24.65
N GLY A 335 6.47 -3.62 -25.69
CA GLY A 335 7.24 -3.98 -26.88
C GLY A 335 6.46 -4.91 -27.80
N ALA A 336 7.10 -6.01 -28.23
CA ALA A 336 6.50 -6.97 -29.15
C ALA A 336 5.38 -7.78 -28.47
N VAL A 337 4.16 -7.71 -29.01
CA VAL A 337 3.01 -8.51 -28.58
C VAL A 337 2.55 -9.45 -29.70
N PRO A 338 1.94 -10.61 -29.38
CA PRO A 338 1.39 -11.52 -30.38
C PRO A 338 0.43 -10.82 -31.36
N GLY A 339 0.57 -11.07 -32.66
CA GLY A 339 -0.17 -10.35 -33.72
C GLY A 339 -1.69 -10.57 -33.74
N ASN A 340 -2.20 -11.50 -32.94
CA ASN A 340 -3.63 -11.73 -32.67
C ASN A 340 -4.17 -10.91 -31.49
N TYR A 341 -3.33 -10.17 -30.76
CA TYR A 341 -3.77 -9.27 -29.71
C TYR A 341 -4.38 -7.99 -30.33
N PRO A 342 -5.63 -7.63 -29.98
CA PRO A 342 -6.27 -6.42 -30.52
C PRO A 342 -5.46 -5.16 -30.18
N GLY A 343 -5.12 -4.35 -31.19
CA GLY A 343 -4.35 -3.11 -31.00
C GLY A 343 -2.83 -3.30 -30.88
N ALA A 344 -2.30 -4.49 -31.17
CA ALA A 344 -0.88 -4.80 -31.22
C ALA A 344 -0.13 -3.93 -32.25
N VAL A 345 0.37 -2.76 -31.81
CA VAL A 345 1.31 -1.94 -32.57
C VAL A 345 2.58 -1.82 -31.73
N THR A 346 3.69 -2.29 -32.30
CA THR A 346 5.03 -2.09 -31.73
C THR A 346 5.76 -1.08 -32.59
N PHE A 347 6.39 -0.10 -31.95
CA PHE A 347 7.14 0.97 -32.62
C PHE A 347 8.65 0.74 -32.56
N PHE A 348 9.15 -0.07 -31.62
CA PHE A 348 10.53 -0.49 -31.57
C PHE A 348 10.67 -1.90 -32.21
N GLY A 349 11.73 -2.64 -31.88
CA GLY A 349 12.09 -3.90 -32.55
C GLY A 349 12.67 -3.65 -33.94
N ASP A 350 12.19 -4.37 -34.95
CA ASP A 350 12.70 -4.28 -36.34
C ASP A 350 12.66 -2.85 -36.91
N LYS A 351 11.67 -2.05 -36.49
CA LYS A 351 11.56 -0.64 -36.89
C LYS A 351 12.73 0.22 -36.41
N VAL A 352 13.35 -0.10 -35.26
CA VAL A 352 14.54 0.61 -34.79
C VAL A 352 15.71 0.33 -35.73
N LEU A 353 15.88 -0.91 -36.17
CA LEU A 353 16.91 -1.28 -37.14
C LEU A 353 16.71 -0.56 -38.48
N GLU A 354 15.47 -0.46 -38.95
CA GLU A 354 15.13 0.33 -40.13
C GLU A 354 15.48 1.82 -39.96
N ALA A 355 15.13 2.41 -38.80
CA ALA A 355 15.41 3.80 -38.47
C ALA A 355 16.90 4.12 -38.38
N VAL A 356 17.70 3.18 -37.85
CA VAL A 356 19.17 3.31 -37.84
C VAL A 356 19.74 3.17 -39.25
N THR A 357 19.26 2.17 -40.02
CA THR A 357 19.73 1.90 -41.38
C THR A 357 19.43 3.06 -42.33
N ASN A 358 18.29 3.71 -42.18
CA ASN A 358 17.88 4.85 -42.99
C ASN A 358 18.38 6.22 -42.45
N GLY A 359 19.05 6.23 -41.30
CA GLY A 359 19.69 7.41 -40.70
C GLY A 359 18.75 8.36 -39.95
N THR A 360 17.49 7.99 -39.70
CA THR A 360 16.55 8.78 -38.88
C THR A 360 16.82 8.66 -37.38
N VAL A 361 17.53 7.61 -36.95
CA VAL A 361 18.08 7.44 -35.60
C VAL A 361 19.58 7.14 -35.72
N THR A 362 20.41 7.74 -34.88
CA THR A 362 21.86 7.48 -34.89
C THR A 362 22.21 6.26 -34.05
N GLU A 363 23.25 5.52 -34.43
CA GLU A 363 23.79 4.41 -33.62
C GLU A 363 24.18 4.88 -32.21
N SER A 364 24.77 6.07 -32.11
CA SER A 364 25.12 6.68 -30.82
C SER A 364 23.92 6.91 -29.90
N ARG A 365 22.73 7.17 -30.44
CA ARG A 365 21.51 7.33 -29.64
C ARG A 365 21.06 5.97 -29.10
N ILE A 366 21.20 4.90 -29.87
CA ILE A 366 20.92 3.53 -29.41
C ILE A 366 21.89 3.12 -28.31
N ASP A 367 23.19 3.42 -28.47
CA ASP A 367 24.21 3.14 -27.44
C ASP A 367 23.89 3.85 -26.11
N GLU A 368 23.40 5.10 -26.18
CA GLU A 368 22.93 5.85 -25.01
C GLU A 368 21.72 5.18 -24.36
N MET A 369 20.69 4.78 -25.12
CA MET A 369 19.52 4.06 -24.58
C MET A 369 19.92 2.80 -23.83
N VAL A 370 20.79 1.98 -24.45
CA VAL A 370 21.28 0.74 -23.84
C VAL A 370 22.09 1.04 -22.58
N SER A 371 22.94 2.06 -22.61
CA SER A 371 23.72 2.48 -21.44
C SER A 371 22.82 2.96 -20.30
N ASN A 372 21.79 3.76 -20.59
CA ASN A 372 20.83 4.25 -19.59
C ASN A 372 20.06 3.09 -18.93
N ILE A 373 19.73 2.03 -19.67
CA ILE A 373 19.02 0.86 -19.15
C ILE A 373 19.96 -0.04 -18.31
N LEU A 374 21.18 -0.30 -18.81
CA LEU A 374 22.11 -1.22 -18.16
C LEU A 374 22.83 -0.60 -16.95
N THR A 375 23.00 0.73 -16.92
CA THR A 375 23.67 1.41 -15.80
C THR A 375 22.98 1.13 -14.46
N PRO A 376 21.66 1.31 -14.31
CA PRO A 376 20.92 0.91 -13.11
C PRO A 376 21.03 -0.57 -12.76
N TYR A 377 21.01 -1.45 -13.77
CA TYR A 377 21.12 -2.90 -13.57
C TYR A 377 22.41 -3.27 -12.84
N TYR A 378 23.55 -2.70 -13.27
CA TYR A 378 24.83 -2.87 -12.60
C TYR A 378 24.95 -2.07 -11.30
N LEU A 379 24.47 -0.83 -11.27
CA LEU A 379 24.52 0.06 -10.08
C LEU A 379 23.84 -0.59 -8.88
N LEU A 380 22.72 -1.26 -9.10
CA LEU A 380 21.92 -1.92 -8.07
C LEU A 380 22.33 -3.39 -7.82
N GLY A 381 23.43 -3.85 -8.44
CA GLY A 381 23.99 -5.20 -8.26
C GLY A 381 23.07 -6.32 -8.74
N GLN A 382 22.26 -6.06 -9.77
CA GLN A 382 21.30 -7.03 -10.30
C GLN A 382 21.96 -8.06 -11.25
N ASP A 383 23.21 -7.82 -11.62
CA ASP A 383 24.08 -8.71 -12.39
C ASP A 383 24.74 -9.81 -11.54
N ALA A 384 24.71 -9.67 -10.21
CA ALA A 384 25.31 -10.63 -9.31
C ALA A 384 24.68 -12.03 -9.48
N GLU A 385 25.50 -13.08 -9.46
CA GLU A 385 25.04 -14.48 -9.52
C GLU A 385 24.08 -14.83 -8.36
N SER A 386 24.20 -14.13 -7.23
CA SER A 386 23.31 -14.25 -6.07
C SER A 386 21.95 -13.58 -6.26
N TYR A 387 21.74 -12.79 -7.32
CA TYR A 387 20.48 -12.12 -7.55
C TYR A 387 19.40 -13.15 -7.92
N PRO A 388 18.21 -13.10 -7.28
CA PRO A 388 17.24 -14.17 -7.47
C PRO A 388 16.72 -14.21 -8.93
N SER A 389 16.71 -15.40 -9.53
CA SER A 389 16.11 -15.60 -10.87
C SER A 389 14.64 -15.20 -10.86
N PRO A 390 14.04 -14.72 -11.97
CA PRO A 390 12.60 -14.44 -12.03
C PRO A 390 11.75 -15.64 -11.57
N ASP A 391 10.82 -15.40 -10.65
CA ASP A 391 9.91 -16.41 -10.14
C ASP A 391 9.05 -16.95 -11.29
N PRO A 392 8.98 -18.27 -11.54
CA PRO A 392 8.25 -18.79 -12.68
C PRO A 392 6.74 -18.51 -12.60
N SER A 393 6.20 -18.23 -11.41
CA SER A 393 4.81 -17.78 -11.24
C SER A 393 4.56 -16.39 -11.81
N LEU A 394 5.56 -15.51 -11.91
CA LEU A 394 5.36 -14.13 -12.39
C LEU A 394 4.99 -14.05 -13.87
N ARG A 395 5.43 -15.01 -14.69
CA ARG A 395 5.38 -14.92 -16.17
C ARG A 395 3.98 -14.67 -16.72
N PHE A 396 2.94 -15.05 -15.99
CA PHE A 396 1.57 -14.92 -16.45
C PHE A 396 0.60 -14.41 -15.38
N VAL A 397 1.05 -14.02 -14.19
CA VAL A 397 0.13 -13.60 -13.11
C VAL A 397 -0.67 -12.37 -13.51
N THR A 398 -0.01 -11.32 -14.02
CA THR A 398 -0.69 -10.10 -14.49
C THR A 398 -1.65 -10.42 -15.64
N LEU A 399 -1.18 -11.20 -16.62
CA LEU A 399 -2.01 -11.60 -17.76
C LEU A 399 -3.24 -12.43 -17.33
N PHE A 400 -3.08 -13.39 -16.41
CA PHE A 400 -4.21 -14.18 -15.89
C PHE A 400 -5.18 -13.34 -15.09
N GLN A 401 -4.69 -12.33 -14.38
CA GLN A 401 -5.54 -11.38 -13.68
C GLN A 401 -6.32 -10.49 -14.65
N GLU A 402 -5.73 -10.12 -15.80
CA GLU A 402 -6.35 -9.20 -16.75
C GLU A 402 -7.29 -9.87 -17.75
N VAL A 403 -6.86 -10.94 -18.40
CA VAL A 403 -7.63 -11.58 -19.49
C VAL A 403 -8.14 -12.97 -19.12
N GLY A 404 -7.64 -13.55 -18.02
CA GLY A 404 -7.98 -14.91 -17.61
C GLY A 404 -7.17 -15.99 -18.34
N LEU A 405 -7.08 -17.17 -17.72
CA LEU A 405 -6.25 -18.27 -18.20
C LEU A 405 -6.61 -18.73 -19.62
N GLN A 406 -7.90 -18.87 -19.92
CA GLN A 406 -8.33 -19.41 -21.21
C GLN A 406 -8.04 -18.43 -22.35
N VAL A 407 -8.33 -17.14 -22.15
CA VAL A 407 -8.02 -16.10 -23.15
C VAL A 407 -6.51 -15.96 -23.34
N ALA A 408 -5.72 -16.07 -22.27
CA ALA A 408 -4.27 -16.08 -22.37
C ALA A 408 -3.74 -17.27 -23.20
N LYS A 409 -4.35 -18.46 -23.07
CA LYS A 409 -4.03 -19.63 -23.91
C LYS A 409 -4.44 -19.41 -25.37
N ASP A 410 -5.69 -19.02 -25.60
CA ASP A 410 -6.25 -18.84 -26.94
C ASP A 410 -5.55 -17.69 -27.68
N GLY A 411 -5.08 -16.69 -26.94
CA GLY A 411 -4.26 -15.57 -27.42
C GLY A 411 -2.81 -15.94 -27.72
N GLY A 412 -2.37 -17.18 -27.44
CA GLY A 412 -0.99 -17.61 -27.70
C GLY A 412 0.05 -16.99 -26.78
N PHE A 413 -0.37 -16.38 -25.66
CA PHE A 413 0.56 -15.85 -24.65
C PHE A 413 1.20 -16.95 -23.82
N ILE A 414 0.50 -18.08 -23.66
CA ILE A 414 0.98 -19.21 -22.89
C ILE A 414 1.38 -20.34 -23.85
N PRO A 415 2.57 -20.93 -23.71
CA PRO A 415 2.93 -22.16 -24.38
C PRO A 415 1.96 -23.32 -24.04
N ASP A 416 1.67 -24.19 -25.00
CA ASP A 416 0.80 -25.35 -24.80
C ASP A 416 1.29 -26.31 -23.71
N ASP A 417 2.61 -26.31 -23.44
CA ASP A 417 3.30 -27.11 -22.42
C ASP A 417 3.47 -26.39 -21.08
N PHE A 418 2.83 -25.24 -20.87
CA PHE A 418 2.95 -24.50 -19.61
C PHE A 418 2.42 -25.29 -18.41
N VAL A 419 3.31 -25.54 -17.45
CA VAL A 419 3.00 -26.14 -16.15
C VAL A 419 2.93 -25.04 -15.10
N PHE A 420 1.82 -24.98 -14.37
CA PHE A 420 1.71 -24.09 -13.21
C PHE A 420 2.72 -24.51 -12.13
N THR A 421 3.61 -23.60 -11.77
CA THR A 421 4.52 -23.72 -10.62
C THR A 421 4.09 -22.76 -9.52
N TYR A 422 4.22 -23.19 -8.28
CA TYR A 422 3.99 -22.32 -7.12
C TYR A 422 5.03 -21.20 -7.08
N GLY A 423 4.60 -20.03 -6.61
CA GLY A 423 5.50 -18.89 -6.42
C GLY A 423 6.21 -18.97 -5.06
N ARG A 424 7.42 -18.42 -4.96
CA ARG A 424 8.18 -18.29 -3.70
C ARG A 424 7.42 -17.49 -2.64
N ASP A 425 7.56 -17.85 -1.37
CA ASP A 425 7.12 -16.95 -0.28
C ASP A 425 8.12 -15.83 -0.13
N VAL A 426 7.63 -14.59 -0.21
CA VAL A 426 8.44 -13.39 -0.03
C VAL A 426 7.87 -12.47 1.06
N ARG A 427 6.84 -12.90 1.78
CA ARG A 427 6.07 -12.04 2.70
C ARG A 427 6.80 -11.66 3.97
N GLY A 428 7.75 -12.49 4.41
CA GLY A 428 8.43 -12.31 5.69
C GLY A 428 7.45 -12.04 6.83
N ASP A 429 7.70 -10.99 7.61
CA ASP A 429 6.83 -10.47 8.67
C ASP A 429 6.11 -9.16 8.27
N HIS A 430 6.03 -8.86 6.96
CA HIS A 430 5.48 -7.59 6.45
C HIS A 430 4.04 -7.32 6.85
N ALA A 431 3.26 -8.34 7.21
CA ALA A 431 1.94 -8.18 7.81
C ALA A 431 1.94 -7.25 9.03
N ASN A 432 3.00 -7.25 9.85
CA ASN A 432 3.13 -6.37 11.00
C ASN A 432 3.21 -4.90 10.57
N LEU A 433 4.05 -4.58 9.58
CA LEU A 433 4.18 -3.23 9.03
C LEU A 433 2.87 -2.77 8.35
N ILE A 434 2.19 -3.68 7.66
CA ILE A 434 0.90 -3.39 7.03
C ILE A 434 -0.14 -3.04 8.09
N ARG A 435 -0.23 -3.80 9.18
CA ARG A 435 -1.13 -3.50 10.29
C ARG A 435 -0.77 -2.20 11.00
N GLU A 436 0.52 -1.98 11.26
CA GLU A 436 1.06 -0.77 11.88
C GLU A 436 0.67 0.47 11.07
N MET A 437 0.96 0.47 9.76
CA MET A 437 0.59 1.55 8.85
C MET A 437 -0.92 1.69 8.71
N GLY A 438 -1.65 0.59 8.61
CA GLY A 438 -3.11 0.60 8.57
C GLY A 438 -3.75 1.15 9.86
N SER A 439 -3.04 1.17 10.98
CA SER A 439 -3.50 1.75 12.26
C SER A 439 -3.02 3.18 12.47
N ALA A 440 -1.91 3.57 11.83
CA ALA A 440 -1.37 4.93 11.89
C ALA A 440 -1.99 5.87 10.84
N GLY A 441 -2.40 5.34 9.69
CA GLY A 441 -3.01 6.09 8.58
C GLY A 441 -4.47 6.53 8.75
N PRO A 442 -5.33 5.87 9.56
CA PRO A 442 -6.69 6.32 9.79
C PRO A 442 -6.73 7.72 10.39
N VAL A 443 -7.51 8.60 9.76
CA VAL A 443 -7.67 9.98 10.19
C VAL A 443 -8.98 10.12 10.95
N LEU A 444 -8.91 10.49 12.23
CA LEU A 444 -10.10 10.69 13.05
C LEU A 444 -10.68 12.08 12.75
N LEU A 445 -11.73 12.16 11.95
CA LEU A 445 -12.33 13.42 11.50
C LEU A 445 -13.32 14.02 12.52
N LYS A 446 -13.94 13.17 13.32
CA LYS A 446 -14.92 13.57 14.34
C LYS A 446 -14.80 12.64 15.54
N ASN A 447 -14.90 13.19 16.74
CA ASN A 447 -15.04 12.42 17.98
C ASN A 447 -15.76 13.24 19.07
N VAL A 448 -17.07 13.13 19.12
CA VAL A 448 -17.95 13.85 20.06
C VAL A 448 -18.07 13.04 21.35
N SER A 449 -17.96 13.72 22.49
CA SER A 449 -18.13 13.12 23.83
C SER A 449 -17.26 11.88 24.07
N PHE A 450 -16.07 11.83 23.47
CA PHE A 450 -15.16 10.69 23.54
C PHE A 450 -15.84 9.35 23.17
N THR A 451 -16.65 9.36 22.10
CA THR A 451 -17.28 8.15 21.54
C THR A 451 -16.24 7.08 21.25
N LEU A 452 -15.07 7.48 20.75
CA LEU A 452 -13.88 6.64 20.66
C LEU A 452 -12.81 7.11 21.67
N PRO A 453 -12.01 6.19 22.22
CA PRO A 453 -12.04 4.73 21.98
C PRO A 453 -13.24 4.04 22.65
N LEU A 454 -13.64 2.89 22.11
CA LEU A 454 -14.75 2.08 22.62
C LEU A 454 -14.42 1.48 23.99
N THR A 455 -15.34 1.59 24.94
CA THR A 455 -15.16 1.13 26.33
C THR A 455 -16.11 -0.02 26.68
N ASN A 456 -15.75 -1.24 26.23
CA ASN A 456 -16.43 -2.51 26.58
C ASN A 456 -17.96 -2.52 26.31
N PRO A 457 -18.42 -2.16 25.09
CA PRO A 457 -19.83 -2.28 24.72
C PRO A 457 -20.29 -3.74 24.82
N LYS A 458 -21.53 -3.97 25.27
CA LYS A 458 -22.11 -5.31 25.41
C LYS A 458 -22.85 -5.78 24.17
N ILE A 459 -23.39 -4.87 23.38
CA ILE A 459 -24.09 -5.16 22.13
C ILE A 459 -23.55 -4.20 21.07
N ILE A 460 -22.86 -4.75 20.07
CA ILE A 460 -22.24 -4.02 18.97
C ILE A 460 -23.01 -4.31 17.69
N GLY A 461 -23.45 -3.26 17.01
CA GLY A 461 -24.06 -3.34 15.69
C GLY A 461 -23.05 -3.03 14.61
N ILE A 462 -22.91 -3.87 13.59
CA ILE A 462 -22.02 -3.65 12.44
C ILE A 462 -22.85 -3.56 11.17
N PHE A 463 -22.76 -2.46 10.46
CA PHE A 463 -23.61 -2.15 9.33
C PHE A 463 -22.79 -1.72 8.11
N GLY A 464 -23.28 -2.04 6.93
CA GLY A 464 -22.66 -1.67 5.66
C GLY A 464 -21.93 -2.83 4.99
N ASN A 465 -22.02 -2.89 3.66
CA ASN A 465 -21.33 -3.89 2.83
C ASN A 465 -19.81 -3.89 3.01
N ASP A 466 -19.21 -2.73 3.24
CA ASP A 466 -17.77 -2.57 3.46
C ASP A 466 -17.26 -3.22 4.77
N ALA A 467 -18.14 -3.60 5.70
CA ALA A 467 -17.70 -4.36 6.88
C ALA A 467 -17.44 -5.84 6.55
N GLY A 468 -18.05 -6.36 5.49
CA GLY A 468 -18.20 -7.78 5.23
C GLY A 468 -16.95 -8.48 4.69
N GLU A 469 -16.99 -9.82 4.77
CA GLU A 469 -16.03 -10.69 4.07
C GLU A 469 -16.09 -10.47 2.56
N MET A 470 -14.97 -10.76 1.88
CA MET A 470 -14.96 -10.69 0.43
C MET A 470 -15.77 -11.84 -0.19
N THR A 471 -16.99 -11.55 -0.67
CA THR A 471 -17.96 -12.57 -1.11
C THR A 471 -17.57 -13.23 -2.42
N ASP A 472 -16.93 -12.48 -3.32
CA ASP A 472 -16.44 -12.97 -4.62
C ASP A 472 -14.96 -13.38 -4.56
N GLY A 473 -14.42 -13.49 -3.34
CA GLY A 473 -13.02 -13.78 -3.08
C GLY A 473 -12.11 -12.71 -3.68
N PHE A 474 -11.01 -13.14 -4.29
CA PHE A 474 -10.00 -12.25 -4.89
C PHE A 474 -10.19 -12.06 -6.40
N LEU A 475 -11.44 -12.11 -6.89
CA LEU A 475 -11.72 -11.64 -8.24
C LEU A 475 -11.46 -10.14 -8.29
N ARG A 476 -10.76 -9.66 -9.34
CA ARG A 476 -10.48 -8.25 -9.53
C ARG A 476 -11.75 -7.60 -10.07
N PRO A 477 -12.46 -6.76 -9.30
CA PRO A 477 -13.61 -6.05 -9.83
C PRO A 477 -13.10 -4.99 -10.82
N ALA A 478 -13.77 -4.87 -11.97
CA ALA A 478 -13.39 -3.89 -12.99
C ALA A 478 -14.04 -2.52 -12.76
N GLU A 479 -15.29 -2.49 -12.30
CA GLU A 479 -16.14 -1.29 -12.27
C GLU A 479 -17.18 -1.34 -11.12
N VAL A 480 -17.81 -0.20 -10.83
CA VAL A 480 -18.98 -0.07 -9.93
C VAL A 480 -20.25 -0.48 -10.70
N PRO A 481 -21.23 -1.21 -10.10
CA PRO A 481 -21.36 -1.54 -8.67
C PRO A 481 -20.67 -2.84 -8.25
N ASP A 482 -20.14 -3.62 -9.20
CA ASP A 482 -19.55 -4.93 -8.90
C ASP A 482 -18.43 -4.82 -7.85
N ALA A 483 -17.58 -3.79 -7.96
CA ALA A 483 -16.49 -3.53 -7.01
C ALA A 483 -16.93 -3.22 -5.58
N THR A 484 -18.12 -2.65 -5.40
CA THR A 484 -18.60 -2.21 -4.09
C THR A 484 -19.58 -3.20 -3.48
N ASN A 485 -19.99 -4.25 -4.20
CA ASN A 485 -20.87 -5.30 -3.69
C ASN A 485 -20.13 -6.53 -3.16
N THR A 486 -18.80 -6.53 -3.20
CA THR A 486 -17.99 -7.71 -2.88
C THR A 486 -17.50 -7.80 -1.44
N GLY A 487 -17.87 -6.89 -0.54
CA GLY A 487 -17.37 -6.83 0.84
C GLY A 487 -16.51 -5.60 1.10
N THR A 488 -15.56 -5.71 2.05
CA THR A 488 -14.65 -4.62 2.44
C THR A 488 -13.74 -4.13 1.32
N MET A 489 -13.62 -2.81 1.17
CA MET A 489 -12.73 -2.19 0.19
C MET A 489 -11.31 -2.14 0.74
N ILE A 490 -10.48 -3.02 0.20
CA ILE A 490 -9.08 -3.13 0.61
C ILE A 490 -8.15 -2.21 -0.17
N ILE A 491 -8.42 -1.99 -1.46
CA ILE A 491 -7.62 -1.22 -2.40
C ILE A 491 -8.46 -0.86 -3.64
N GLY A 492 -8.03 0.11 -4.45
CA GLY A 492 -8.71 0.46 -5.71
C GLY A 492 -8.58 -0.62 -6.80
N GLY A 493 -9.01 -0.29 -8.01
CA GLY A 493 -8.86 -1.15 -9.20
C GLY A 493 -7.71 -0.69 -10.11
N GLY A 494 -7.19 -1.58 -10.95
CA GLY A 494 -6.14 -1.20 -11.92
C GLY A 494 -4.83 -1.94 -11.74
N SER A 495 -3.82 -1.50 -12.48
CA SER A 495 -2.44 -1.98 -12.42
C SER A 495 -1.76 -1.68 -11.07
N GLY A 496 -2.20 -0.65 -10.34
CA GLY A 496 -1.71 -0.30 -9.00
C GLY A 496 -2.11 -1.27 -7.89
N THR A 497 -2.56 -2.48 -8.24
CA THR A 497 -3.11 -3.47 -7.30
C THR A 497 -2.20 -4.69 -7.17
N GLY A 498 -2.37 -5.40 -6.06
CA GLY A 498 -1.84 -6.75 -5.88
C GLY A 498 -2.95 -7.68 -5.43
N ARG A 499 -2.71 -8.98 -5.51
CA ARG A 499 -3.62 -9.98 -4.94
C ARG A 499 -3.08 -10.44 -3.58
N PRO A 500 -3.69 -10.02 -2.46
CA PRO A 500 -3.19 -10.41 -1.14
C PRO A 500 -3.41 -11.89 -0.88
N SER A 501 -2.56 -12.45 -0.01
CA SER A 501 -2.64 -13.87 0.38
C SER A 501 -3.84 -14.16 1.31
N TYR A 502 -4.28 -13.15 2.06
CA TYR A 502 -5.49 -13.16 2.89
C TYR A 502 -5.99 -11.72 3.05
N VAL A 503 -7.21 -11.56 3.57
CA VAL A 503 -7.74 -10.28 4.05
C VAL A 503 -8.49 -10.56 5.35
N ILE A 504 -8.25 -9.73 6.36
CA ILE A 504 -9.07 -9.72 7.57
C ILE A 504 -10.09 -8.59 7.42
N SER A 505 -11.38 -8.95 7.32
CA SER A 505 -12.46 -7.97 7.25
C SER A 505 -12.69 -7.25 8.59
N PRO A 506 -13.24 -6.03 8.59
CA PRO A 506 -13.68 -5.37 9.82
C PRO A 506 -14.64 -6.24 10.65
N LEU A 507 -15.61 -6.91 10.01
CA LEU A 507 -16.54 -7.81 10.68
C LEU A 507 -15.82 -8.97 11.39
N ALA A 508 -14.84 -9.61 10.75
CA ALA A 508 -14.06 -10.68 11.38
C ALA A 508 -13.26 -10.19 12.58
N ALA A 509 -12.53 -9.10 12.43
CA ALA A 509 -11.68 -8.55 13.49
C ALA A 509 -12.51 -8.06 14.69
N ILE A 510 -13.62 -7.34 14.44
CA ILE A 510 -14.50 -6.87 15.50
C ILE A 510 -15.16 -8.04 16.23
N ARG A 511 -15.58 -9.10 15.54
CA ARG A 511 -16.11 -10.31 16.19
C ARG A 511 -15.06 -10.99 17.08
N ALA A 512 -13.81 -11.05 16.63
CA ALA A 512 -12.72 -11.58 17.43
C ALA A 512 -12.50 -10.74 18.70
N LYS A 513 -12.43 -9.40 18.58
CA LYS A 513 -12.27 -8.48 19.72
C LYS A 513 -13.46 -8.52 20.67
N ALA A 514 -14.69 -8.58 20.16
CA ALA A 514 -15.91 -8.68 20.95
C ALA A 514 -15.97 -9.98 21.78
N ALA A 515 -15.44 -11.09 21.25
CA ALA A 515 -15.40 -12.37 21.96
C ALA A 515 -14.54 -12.32 23.23
N GLU A 516 -13.52 -11.45 23.29
CA GLU A 516 -12.66 -11.26 24.48
C GLU A 516 -13.45 -10.72 25.68
N SER A 517 -14.46 -9.88 25.44
CA SER A 517 -15.30 -9.27 26.48
C SER A 517 -16.67 -9.94 26.65
N GLY A 518 -16.97 -10.92 25.80
CA GLY A 518 -18.29 -11.57 25.72
C GLY A 518 -19.39 -10.68 25.16
N ALA A 519 -19.05 -9.68 24.35
CA ALA A 519 -20.02 -8.80 23.70
C ALA A 519 -20.75 -9.51 22.55
N GLU A 520 -22.05 -9.22 22.39
CA GLU A 520 -22.84 -9.69 21.27
C GLU A 520 -22.61 -8.79 20.05
N VAL A 521 -22.45 -9.41 18.87
CA VAL A 521 -22.28 -8.70 17.59
C VAL A 521 -23.47 -9.01 16.68
N LEU A 522 -24.24 -7.97 16.35
CA LEU A 522 -25.34 -7.99 15.40
C LEU A 522 -24.88 -7.31 14.11
N TYR A 523 -25.21 -7.83 12.93
CA TYR A 523 -24.74 -7.21 11.70
C TYR A 523 -25.70 -7.30 10.52
N VAL A 524 -25.65 -6.28 9.65
CA VAL A 524 -26.32 -6.24 8.34
C VAL A 524 -25.36 -5.62 7.33
N THR A 525 -24.85 -6.43 6.41
CA THR A 525 -23.86 -6.00 5.40
C THR A 525 -24.49 -5.80 4.01
N ASN A 526 -25.80 -5.58 3.94
CA ASN A 526 -26.50 -5.34 2.68
C ASN A 526 -26.99 -3.88 2.66
N ASN A 527 -26.37 -3.05 1.83
CA ASN A 527 -26.71 -1.63 1.73
C ASN A 527 -28.12 -1.39 1.16
N ASP A 528 -28.65 -2.25 0.30
CA ASP A 528 -30.02 -2.09 -0.22
C ASP A 528 -31.07 -2.21 0.91
N VAL A 529 -30.89 -3.20 1.79
CA VAL A 529 -31.74 -3.40 2.98
C VAL A 529 -31.62 -2.20 3.93
N LEU A 530 -30.40 -1.69 4.13
CA LEU A 530 -30.13 -0.55 5.00
C LEU A 530 -30.70 0.75 4.43
N ALA A 531 -30.51 1.02 3.14
CA ALA A 531 -31.01 2.21 2.45
C ALA A 531 -32.54 2.20 2.37
N ALA A 532 -33.17 1.03 2.21
CA ALA A 532 -34.62 0.86 2.27
C ALA A 532 -35.20 0.92 3.70
N ASN A 533 -34.35 1.02 4.72
CA ASN A 533 -34.73 1.00 6.14
C ASN A 533 -35.49 -0.28 6.56
N ASP A 534 -35.12 -1.43 5.97
CA ASP A 534 -35.76 -2.75 6.16
C ASP A 534 -34.96 -3.69 7.08
N PHE A 535 -34.30 -3.13 8.09
CA PHE A 535 -33.47 -3.87 9.06
C PHE A 535 -33.99 -3.74 10.50
N ARG A 536 -35.27 -3.40 10.67
CA ARG A 536 -35.92 -3.21 11.99
C ARG A 536 -35.98 -4.49 12.85
N GLY A 537 -35.63 -5.64 12.28
CA GLY A 537 -35.55 -6.92 12.98
C GLY A 537 -34.33 -7.07 13.90
N ILE A 538 -33.38 -6.13 13.89
CA ILE A 538 -32.22 -6.13 14.79
C ILE A 538 -32.68 -5.85 16.23
N TYR A 539 -32.55 -6.86 17.10
CA TYR A 539 -32.89 -6.80 18.52
C TYR A 539 -31.97 -7.73 19.33
N PRO A 540 -31.50 -7.33 20.53
CA PRO A 540 -31.68 -6.02 21.16
C PRO A 540 -31.03 -4.86 20.37
N PRO A 541 -31.52 -3.61 20.50
CA PRO A 541 -30.87 -2.47 19.87
C PRO A 541 -29.40 -2.35 20.34
N PRO A 542 -28.44 -2.16 19.42
CA PRO A 542 -27.04 -2.01 19.80
C PRO A 542 -26.77 -0.80 20.68
N GLU A 543 -25.79 -0.92 21.59
CA GLU A 543 -25.29 0.21 22.38
C GLU A 543 -24.45 1.17 21.51
N ILE A 544 -23.77 0.59 20.51
CA ILE A 544 -22.95 1.29 19.53
C ILE A 544 -23.17 0.66 18.16
N CYS A 545 -23.29 1.51 17.14
CA CYS A 545 -23.36 1.07 15.75
C CYS A 545 -22.11 1.52 15.00
N LEU A 546 -21.44 0.58 14.34
CA LEU A 546 -20.28 0.80 13.49
C LEU A 546 -20.75 0.65 12.05
N VAL A 547 -20.80 1.74 11.31
CA VAL A 547 -21.19 1.77 9.90
C VAL A 547 -19.92 1.85 9.06
N PHE A 548 -19.74 0.91 8.15
CA PHE A 548 -18.62 0.87 7.21
C PHE A 548 -19.15 1.24 5.83
N GLN A 549 -18.52 2.23 5.19
CA GLN A 549 -18.86 2.65 3.84
C GLN A 549 -17.59 2.86 3.02
N GLN A 550 -17.72 2.72 1.72
CA GLN A 550 -16.57 2.70 0.83
C GLN A 550 -16.77 3.51 -0.42
N THR A 551 -15.67 3.80 -1.08
CA THR A 551 -15.65 4.29 -2.46
C THR A 551 -14.69 3.44 -3.26
N PHE A 552 -15.07 3.08 -4.48
CA PHE A 552 -14.16 2.48 -5.45
C PHE A 552 -13.59 3.52 -6.41
N ALA A 553 -12.30 3.40 -6.71
CA ALA A 553 -11.60 4.19 -7.71
C ALA A 553 -10.67 3.26 -8.49
N SER A 554 -10.61 3.38 -9.81
CA SER A 554 -9.85 2.46 -10.65
C SER A 554 -9.11 3.15 -11.79
N GLU A 555 -8.05 2.53 -12.25
CA GLU A 555 -7.54 2.78 -13.60
C GLU A 555 -8.61 2.53 -14.67
N GLY A 556 -8.55 3.34 -15.73
CA GLY A 556 -9.45 3.23 -16.90
C GLY A 556 -10.71 4.08 -16.79
N PHE A 557 -11.15 4.41 -15.57
CA PHE A 557 -12.39 5.15 -15.33
C PHE A 557 -12.25 6.09 -14.13
N ASP A 558 -12.68 7.34 -14.33
CA ASP A 558 -12.85 8.27 -13.22
C ASP A 558 -14.15 7.96 -12.46
N ARG A 559 -14.20 8.43 -11.21
CA ARG A 559 -15.40 8.31 -10.40
C ARG A 559 -16.53 9.13 -11.00
N MET A 560 -17.76 8.64 -10.84
CA MET A 560 -18.97 9.32 -11.30
C MET A 560 -19.60 10.23 -10.24
N SER A 561 -19.19 10.09 -8.97
CA SER A 561 -19.65 10.91 -7.86
C SER A 561 -18.55 11.05 -6.80
N ILE A 562 -18.55 12.18 -6.12
CA ILE A 562 -17.69 12.45 -4.96
C ILE A 562 -18.30 11.88 -3.67
N GLU A 563 -19.57 11.47 -3.66
CA GLU A 563 -20.14 10.77 -2.51
C GLU A 563 -19.56 9.34 -2.39
N LEU A 564 -19.62 8.75 -1.18
CA LEU A 564 -19.33 7.32 -0.99
C LEU A 564 -20.38 6.47 -1.72
N ASP A 565 -19.95 5.32 -2.23
CA ASP A 565 -20.77 4.40 -3.03
C ASP A 565 -21.87 3.67 -2.22
N GLY A 566 -22.76 2.96 -2.90
CA GLY A 566 -23.74 2.07 -2.24
C GLY A 566 -24.83 2.82 -1.47
N ASN A 567 -25.28 3.97 -1.99
CA ASN A 567 -26.31 4.83 -1.38
C ASN A 567 -25.97 5.22 0.07
N SER A 568 -24.68 5.51 0.28
CA SER A 568 -24.05 5.68 1.59
C SER A 568 -24.79 6.64 2.51
N THR A 569 -25.26 7.79 2.01
CA THR A 569 -26.01 8.77 2.82
C THR A 569 -27.30 8.20 3.38
N ALA A 570 -28.09 7.47 2.58
CA ALA A 570 -29.31 6.83 3.06
C ALA A 570 -29.00 5.75 4.10
N VAL A 571 -27.98 4.91 3.85
CA VAL A 571 -27.55 3.87 4.79
C VAL A 571 -27.12 4.47 6.12
N ILE A 572 -26.22 5.45 6.10
CA ILE A 572 -25.67 6.07 7.30
C ILE A 572 -26.76 6.77 8.11
N ASN A 573 -27.63 7.56 7.46
CA ASN A 573 -28.71 8.24 8.17
C ASN A 573 -29.70 7.26 8.78
N ASN A 574 -30.13 6.22 8.03
CA ASN A 574 -31.08 5.23 8.56
C ASN A 574 -30.50 4.46 9.75
N VAL A 575 -29.22 4.07 9.70
CA VAL A 575 -28.56 3.40 10.84
C VAL A 575 -28.38 4.35 12.02
N ALA A 576 -28.01 5.60 11.75
CA ALA A 576 -27.84 6.61 12.79
C ALA A 576 -29.17 6.96 13.48
N ASP A 577 -30.29 6.94 12.77
CA ASP A 577 -31.64 7.12 13.32
C ASP A 577 -32.14 5.89 14.09
N PHE A 578 -31.71 4.69 13.69
CA PHE A 578 -32.01 3.45 14.40
C PHE A 578 -31.22 3.32 15.72
N CYS A 579 -29.98 3.82 15.74
CA CYS A 579 -29.02 3.58 16.81
C CYS A 579 -28.89 4.74 17.82
N GLY A 580 -28.41 4.44 19.02
CA GLY A 580 -28.12 5.45 20.04
C GLY A 580 -26.91 6.32 19.70
N THR A 581 -25.77 5.68 19.46
CA THR A 581 -24.49 6.30 19.09
C THR A 581 -23.91 5.55 17.90
N THR A 582 -23.46 6.29 16.89
CA THR A 582 -22.95 5.74 15.63
C THR A 582 -21.52 6.20 15.36
N VAL A 583 -20.66 5.28 14.94
CA VAL A 583 -19.33 5.53 14.39
C VAL A 583 -19.40 5.18 12.91
N VAL A 584 -18.93 6.07 12.03
CA VAL A 584 -18.86 5.80 10.60
C VAL A 584 -17.40 5.68 10.18
N VAL A 585 -16.98 4.49 9.78
CA VAL A 585 -15.66 4.22 9.22
C VAL A 585 -15.75 4.27 7.69
N THR A 586 -14.81 4.94 7.03
CA THR A 586 -14.78 5.02 5.57
C THR A 586 -13.51 4.42 4.96
N HIS A 587 -13.66 3.53 3.98
CA HIS A 587 -12.56 3.07 3.12
C HIS A 587 -12.63 3.72 1.73
N SER A 588 -11.71 4.64 1.42
CA SER A 588 -11.80 5.43 0.19
C SER A 588 -10.45 5.82 -0.40
N GLY A 589 -10.40 5.89 -1.73
CA GLY A 589 -9.20 6.28 -2.48
C GLY A 589 -8.94 7.79 -2.60
N GLY A 590 -9.70 8.64 -1.89
CA GLY A 590 -9.51 10.09 -1.97
C GLY A 590 -10.66 10.86 -1.34
N MET A 591 -10.84 12.10 -1.82
CA MET A 591 -11.82 13.06 -1.33
C MET A 591 -13.26 12.52 -1.47
N ASN A 592 -14.08 12.70 -0.44
CA ASN A 592 -15.52 12.40 -0.52
C ASN A 592 -16.36 13.48 0.14
N THR A 593 -17.55 13.74 -0.38
CA THR A 593 -18.54 14.55 0.34
C THR A 593 -19.15 13.73 1.47
N MET A 594 -19.49 14.39 2.58
CA MET A 594 -20.07 13.73 3.76
C MET A 594 -21.31 14.50 4.24
N PRO A 595 -22.42 14.52 3.47
CA PRO A 595 -23.62 15.29 3.84
C PRO A 595 -24.25 14.85 5.17
N TRP A 596 -23.96 13.62 5.60
CA TRP A 596 -24.38 13.02 6.87
C TRP A 596 -23.46 13.39 8.07
N ALA A 597 -22.28 14.00 7.87
CA ALA A 597 -21.29 14.20 8.94
C ALA A 597 -21.83 15.00 10.15
N ASN A 598 -22.78 15.90 9.92
CA ASN A 598 -23.42 16.72 10.95
C ASN A 598 -24.59 16.04 11.68
N HIS A 599 -24.93 14.80 11.33
CA HIS A 599 -25.97 14.05 12.02
C HIS A 599 -25.66 13.92 13.52
N THR A 600 -26.63 14.24 14.38
CA THR A 600 -26.41 14.37 15.84
C THR A 600 -26.08 13.05 16.53
N LYS A 601 -26.43 11.92 15.91
CA LYS A 601 -26.15 10.56 16.40
C LYS A 601 -24.80 10.01 15.97
N ILE A 602 -24.11 10.69 15.05
CA ILE A 602 -22.78 10.28 14.60
C ILE A 602 -21.75 10.87 15.55
N GLY A 603 -21.22 10.01 16.42
CA GLY A 603 -20.25 10.36 17.45
C GLY A 603 -18.81 10.39 16.94
N ALA A 604 -18.44 9.53 15.99
CA ALA A 604 -17.08 9.53 15.45
C ALA A 604 -17.01 9.15 13.97
N ILE A 605 -15.97 9.64 13.28
CA ILE A 605 -15.72 9.38 11.85
C ILE A 605 -14.22 9.08 11.63
N PRO A 606 -13.79 7.81 11.63
CA PRO A 606 -12.44 7.42 11.19
C PRO A 606 -12.39 7.21 9.67
N ALA A 607 -11.60 8.01 8.95
CA ALA A 607 -11.30 7.80 7.54
C ALA A 607 -10.08 6.88 7.39
N ALA A 608 -10.31 5.62 7.05
CA ALA A 608 -9.29 4.55 7.04
C ALA A 608 -8.63 4.32 5.67
N HIS A 609 -9.05 5.03 4.63
CA HIS A 609 -8.49 4.95 3.27
C HIS A 609 -8.44 3.50 2.74
N TYR A 610 -7.31 3.02 2.22
CA TYR A 610 -7.14 1.65 1.72
C TYR A 610 -6.03 0.92 2.51
N PRO A 611 -6.40 0.25 3.61
CA PRO A 611 -5.47 -0.40 4.54
C PRO A 611 -5.07 -1.84 4.16
N VAL A 612 -5.76 -2.43 3.18
CA VAL A 612 -5.45 -3.73 2.58
C VAL A 612 -5.60 -4.96 3.49
N GLN A 613 -4.61 -5.86 3.55
CA GLN A 613 -4.79 -7.25 4.05
C GLN A 613 -5.05 -7.33 5.56
N GLU A 614 -4.63 -6.30 6.30
CA GLU A 614 -4.85 -6.16 7.75
C GLU A 614 -5.99 -5.19 8.09
N SER A 615 -6.82 -4.79 7.10
CA SER A 615 -7.89 -3.79 7.24
C SER A 615 -8.66 -3.87 8.57
N GLY A 616 -9.22 -5.04 8.88
CA GLY A 616 -10.00 -5.26 10.09
C GLY A 616 -9.18 -5.17 11.38
N ASN A 617 -7.97 -5.75 11.42
CA ASN A 617 -7.12 -5.69 12.60
C ASN A 617 -6.67 -4.25 12.89
N SER A 618 -6.27 -3.54 11.85
CA SER A 618 -5.84 -2.15 11.94
C SER A 618 -6.93 -1.21 12.45
N ILE A 619 -8.15 -1.32 11.93
CA ILE A 619 -9.24 -0.44 12.40
C ILE A 619 -9.67 -0.80 13.83
N VAL A 620 -9.60 -2.08 14.23
CA VAL A 620 -9.86 -2.49 15.62
C VAL A 620 -8.86 -1.86 16.58
N ASP A 621 -7.57 -1.79 16.22
CA ASP A 621 -6.54 -1.15 17.03
C ASP A 621 -6.89 0.32 17.33
N VAL A 622 -7.43 1.03 16.34
CA VAL A 622 -7.89 2.42 16.51
C VAL A 622 -9.19 2.46 17.31
N LEU A 623 -10.22 1.70 16.92
CA LEU A 623 -11.56 1.75 17.55
C LEU A 623 -11.53 1.43 19.04
N TRP A 624 -10.75 0.44 19.48
CA TRP A 624 -10.57 0.13 20.90
C TRP A 624 -9.48 0.96 21.57
N GLY A 625 -8.76 1.76 20.79
CA GLY A 625 -7.67 2.59 21.26
C GLY A 625 -6.52 1.77 21.81
N ASP A 626 -6.20 0.63 21.21
CA ASP A 626 -4.89 -0.01 21.37
C ASP A 626 -3.81 0.89 20.72
N VAL A 627 -4.17 1.57 19.62
CA VAL A 627 -3.40 2.65 18.97
C VAL A 627 -4.21 3.95 19.02
N ALA A 628 -3.58 5.04 19.45
CA ALA A 628 -4.20 6.37 19.33
C ALA A 628 -4.10 6.84 17.87
N PRO A 629 -5.19 7.35 17.26
CA PRO A 629 -5.15 7.82 15.89
C PRO A 629 -4.16 8.98 15.78
N SER A 630 -3.33 8.90 14.76
CA SER A 630 -2.28 9.90 14.48
C SER A 630 -2.27 10.35 13.02
N GLY A 631 -3.13 9.77 12.19
CA GLY A 631 -3.23 10.15 10.79
C GLY A 631 -3.69 11.59 10.63
N ARG A 632 -3.25 12.22 9.54
CA ARG A 632 -3.69 13.54 9.08
C ARG A 632 -4.12 13.44 7.62
N LEU A 633 -5.15 14.16 7.24
CA LEU A 633 -5.66 14.13 5.88
C LEU A 633 -4.56 14.61 4.90
N PRO A 634 -4.21 13.83 3.86
CA PRO A 634 -3.30 14.28 2.81
C PRO A 634 -4.01 15.11 1.72
N TYR A 635 -5.30 15.43 1.91
CA TYR A 635 -6.15 16.24 1.03
C TYR A 635 -7.22 16.97 1.85
N SER A 636 -7.92 17.94 1.26
CA SER A 636 -9.07 18.60 1.87
C SER A 636 -10.37 17.88 1.53
N VAL A 637 -11.30 17.81 2.48
CA VAL A 637 -12.63 17.20 2.32
C VAL A 637 -13.65 18.29 1.98
N PRO A 638 -14.31 18.23 0.81
CA PRO A 638 -15.30 19.23 0.41
C PRO A 638 -16.58 19.16 1.26
N ARG A 639 -17.26 20.31 1.44
CA ARG A 639 -18.62 20.34 2.00
C ARG A 639 -19.67 19.91 0.99
N SER A 640 -19.46 20.29 -0.27
CA SER A 640 -20.33 19.98 -1.39
C SER A 640 -19.52 19.67 -2.65
N GLU A 641 -20.16 19.08 -3.65
CA GLU A 641 -19.50 18.77 -4.93
C GLU A 641 -18.99 20.03 -5.65
N GLU A 642 -19.66 21.17 -5.46
CA GLU A 642 -19.24 22.47 -6.03
C GLU A 642 -17.91 22.97 -5.44
N ASP A 643 -17.57 22.55 -4.23
CA ASP A 643 -16.34 22.95 -3.54
C ASP A 643 -15.14 22.05 -3.87
N ALA A 644 -15.32 20.99 -4.68
CA ALA A 644 -14.31 19.93 -4.86
C ALA A 644 -13.13 20.31 -5.77
N GLY A 645 -13.04 21.58 -6.18
CA GLY A 645 -11.97 22.09 -7.02
C GLY A 645 -12.15 21.77 -8.51
N PRO A 646 -11.04 21.69 -9.28
CA PRO A 646 -11.10 21.53 -10.72
C PRO A 646 -11.85 20.26 -11.16
N ALA A 647 -12.68 20.43 -12.19
CA ALA A 647 -13.43 19.32 -12.79
C ALA A 647 -12.55 18.46 -13.72
N ILE A 648 -12.98 17.22 -13.90
CA ILE A 648 -12.48 16.32 -14.94
C ILE A 648 -13.10 16.72 -16.28
N VAL A 649 -12.32 16.59 -17.36
CA VAL A 649 -12.81 16.81 -18.71
C VAL A 649 -13.72 15.66 -19.13
N ASN A 650 -14.94 15.97 -19.55
CA ASN A 650 -15.90 14.96 -19.97
C ASN A 650 -15.55 14.42 -21.37
N LEU A 651 -15.09 13.17 -21.43
CA LEU A 651 -14.69 12.49 -22.67
C LEU A 651 -15.81 11.62 -23.28
N THR A 652 -17.03 11.68 -22.77
CA THR A 652 -18.13 10.78 -23.19
C THR A 652 -18.81 11.18 -24.50
N GLN A 653 -18.61 12.41 -24.96
CA GLN A 653 -19.25 12.91 -26.18
C GLN A 653 -18.43 12.51 -27.42
N PRO A 654 -19.07 12.02 -28.49
CA PRO A 654 -18.36 11.71 -29.74
C PRO A 654 -17.80 12.99 -30.34
N VAL A 655 -16.52 12.95 -30.69
CA VAL A 655 -15.80 14.04 -31.35
C VAL A 655 -15.34 13.61 -32.73
N GLY A 656 -15.37 14.53 -33.70
CA GLY A 656 -14.92 14.28 -35.07
C GLY A 656 -13.45 14.64 -35.32
N ASP A 657 -12.86 15.44 -34.43
CA ASP A 657 -11.45 15.83 -34.46
C ASP A 657 -10.65 14.90 -33.52
N PRO A 658 -9.65 14.15 -34.02
CA PRO A 658 -8.80 13.29 -33.20
C PRO A 658 -8.10 14.01 -32.04
N LEU A 659 -7.89 15.33 -32.15
CA LEU A 659 -7.18 16.13 -31.14
C LEU A 659 -8.14 16.91 -30.21
N ALA A 660 -9.45 16.66 -30.29
CA ALA A 660 -10.47 17.50 -29.63
C ALA A 660 -10.37 17.54 -28.10
N TRP A 661 -9.79 16.53 -27.45
CA TRP A 661 -9.76 16.43 -25.99
C TRP A 661 -8.63 17.25 -25.38
N GLN A 662 -9.02 18.27 -24.62
CA GLN A 662 -8.14 19.29 -24.03
C GLN A 662 -8.48 19.49 -22.56
N ALA A 663 -7.47 19.44 -21.71
CA ALA A 663 -7.54 19.78 -20.29
C ALA A 663 -6.61 20.96 -20.01
N ASP A 664 -7.16 22.16 -20.02
CA ASP A 664 -6.42 23.38 -19.68
C ASP A 664 -6.36 23.54 -18.17
N PHE A 665 -5.14 23.58 -17.60
CA PHE A 665 -4.93 23.70 -16.16
C PHE A 665 -4.96 25.17 -15.75
N THR A 666 -6.07 25.85 -16.07
CA THR A 666 -6.24 27.29 -15.85
C THR A 666 -6.27 27.70 -14.38
N GLU A 667 -6.50 26.74 -13.48
CA GLU A 667 -6.38 26.93 -12.04
C GLU A 667 -4.93 27.16 -11.56
N GLY A 668 -3.94 26.87 -12.41
CA GLY A 668 -2.53 26.95 -12.07
C GLY A 668 -2.20 26.11 -10.83
N GLN A 669 -1.68 26.76 -9.79
CA GLN A 669 -1.34 26.11 -8.52
C GLN A 669 -2.54 25.89 -7.58
N MET A 670 -3.72 26.42 -7.91
CA MET A 670 -4.87 26.46 -7.00
C MET A 670 -5.68 25.16 -7.06
N ILE A 671 -5.06 24.07 -6.58
CA ILE A 671 -5.72 22.78 -6.32
C ILE A 671 -5.79 22.51 -4.81
N ASP A 672 -6.75 21.69 -4.38
CA ASP A 672 -6.95 21.30 -2.97
C ASP A 672 -6.95 22.51 -2.01
N TYR A 673 -6.27 22.45 -0.85
CA TYR A 673 -6.31 23.53 0.15
C TYR A 673 -5.89 24.90 -0.41
N ARG A 674 -5.08 24.95 -1.48
CA ARG A 674 -4.72 26.21 -2.17
C ARG A 674 -5.94 26.80 -2.87
N HIS A 675 -6.79 25.97 -3.48
CA HIS A 675 -8.09 26.37 -4.03
C HIS A 675 -9.02 26.93 -2.96
N TYR A 676 -9.16 26.19 -1.84
CA TYR A 676 -10.00 26.61 -0.71
C TYR A 676 -9.51 27.93 -0.09
N ASP A 677 -8.20 28.09 0.04
CA ASP A 677 -7.58 29.32 0.53
C ASP A 677 -7.82 30.48 -0.43
N GLU A 678 -7.56 30.30 -1.72
CA GLU A 678 -7.69 31.36 -2.73
C GLU A 678 -9.12 31.90 -2.82
N LEU A 679 -10.11 31.00 -2.80
CA LEU A 679 -11.53 31.34 -2.91
C LEU A 679 -12.21 31.65 -1.57
N ASP A 680 -11.47 31.61 -0.46
CA ASP A 680 -12.01 31.74 0.91
C ASP A 680 -13.18 30.78 1.18
N ILE A 681 -13.08 29.55 0.66
CA ILE A 681 -14.04 28.46 0.91
C ILE A 681 -13.59 27.69 2.15
N GLU A 682 -14.52 27.44 3.06
CA GLU A 682 -14.27 26.62 4.24
C GLU A 682 -14.52 25.14 3.92
N PRO A 683 -13.48 24.27 3.91
CA PRO A 683 -13.70 22.85 3.71
C PRO A 683 -14.51 22.23 4.86
N LEU A 684 -14.95 20.98 4.70
CA LEU A 684 -15.53 20.23 5.81
C LEU A 684 -14.44 19.80 6.80
N TYR A 685 -13.30 19.36 6.25
CA TYR A 685 -12.06 19.07 6.94
C TYR A 685 -10.90 19.47 6.04
N GLU A 686 -9.94 20.22 6.54
CA GLU A 686 -8.84 20.79 5.78
C GLU A 686 -7.65 19.83 5.60
N LEU A 687 -6.75 20.13 4.65
CA LEU A 687 -5.46 19.44 4.53
C LEU A 687 -4.74 19.42 5.88
N GLY A 688 -4.19 18.26 6.21
CA GLY A 688 -3.43 18.08 7.43
C GLY A 688 -4.29 17.97 8.68
N PHE A 689 -5.62 18.01 8.60
CA PHE A 689 -6.51 17.82 9.75
C PHE A 689 -6.53 16.37 10.23
N GLY A 690 -6.65 16.17 11.54
CA GLY A 690 -6.94 14.88 12.16
C GLY A 690 -6.95 14.97 13.69
N LEU A 691 -7.95 14.40 14.33
CA LEU A 691 -8.04 14.32 15.78
C LEU A 691 -7.18 13.18 16.32
N THR A 692 -6.96 13.21 17.63
CA THR A 692 -6.35 12.12 18.38
C THR A 692 -7.08 11.93 19.72
N TYR A 693 -6.67 10.98 20.55
CA TYR A 693 -7.29 10.72 21.86
C TYR A 693 -6.72 11.56 23.01
N THR A 694 -5.81 12.48 22.69
CA THR A 694 -5.25 13.48 23.60
C THR A 694 -5.32 14.86 22.95
N THR A 695 -4.83 15.89 23.61
CA THR A 695 -4.72 17.25 23.07
C THR A 695 -3.27 17.70 23.04
N PHE A 696 -2.93 18.47 22.00
CA PHE A 696 -1.62 19.09 21.86
C PHE A 696 -1.78 20.60 21.71
N GLU A 697 -0.77 21.35 22.15
CA GLU A 697 -0.68 22.78 21.92
C GLU A 697 0.73 23.15 21.44
N VAL A 698 0.83 24.21 20.65
CA VAL A 698 2.11 24.87 20.38
C VAL A 698 2.38 25.84 21.53
N VAL A 699 3.54 25.71 22.17
CA VAL A 699 3.94 26.49 23.33
C VAL A 699 4.59 27.80 22.89
N GLY A 700 4.11 28.91 23.44
CA GLY A 700 4.60 30.26 23.17
C GLY A 700 3.74 31.03 22.17
N ASP A 701 4.05 32.32 22.02
CA ASP A 701 3.23 33.23 21.19
C ASP A 701 3.72 33.31 19.73
N GLN A 702 4.94 32.84 19.44
CA GLN A 702 5.57 32.90 18.11
C GLN A 702 6.51 31.72 17.90
N VAL A 703 6.74 31.38 16.63
CA VAL A 703 7.75 30.39 16.22
C VAL A 703 9.16 30.99 16.25
N GLY A 704 10.16 30.17 16.54
CA GLY A 704 11.57 30.54 16.35
C GLY A 704 11.90 30.47 14.87
N VAL A 705 12.47 31.52 14.29
CA VAL A 705 12.96 31.53 12.89
C VAL A 705 14.35 32.12 12.88
N SER A 706 15.29 31.43 12.23
CA SER A 706 16.69 31.84 12.12
C SER A 706 17.34 31.26 10.87
N PHE A 707 18.43 31.85 10.41
CA PHE A 707 19.26 31.24 9.37
C PHE A 707 20.01 30.02 9.93
N VAL A 708 20.17 28.98 9.10
CA VAL A 708 21.04 27.84 9.41
C VAL A 708 22.50 28.32 9.49
N ALA A 709 23.24 27.83 10.48
CA ALA A 709 24.60 28.28 10.77
C ALA A 709 25.54 28.05 9.58
N GLY A 710 26.26 29.10 9.17
CA GLY A 710 27.18 29.06 8.02
C GLY A 710 26.67 29.82 6.77
N ASN A 711 25.38 30.15 6.70
CA ASN A 711 24.82 30.97 5.63
C ASN A 711 25.06 32.47 5.91
N SER A 712 26.18 33.00 5.42
CA SER A 712 26.58 34.40 5.67
C SER A 712 26.22 35.38 4.53
N SER A 713 25.75 34.88 3.37
CA SER A 713 25.25 35.71 2.27
C SER A 713 24.33 34.90 1.34
N ILE A 714 23.01 35.03 1.54
CA ILE A 714 22.00 34.41 0.67
C ILE A 714 21.73 35.36 -0.50
N THR A 715 21.97 34.88 -1.73
CA THR A 715 21.57 35.57 -2.96
C THR A 715 20.16 35.16 -3.38
N ALA A 716 19.46 36.03 -4.11
CA ALA A 716 18.13 35.74 -4.63
C ALA A 716 18.11 34.56 -5.63
N ARG A 717 19.17 34.44 -6.43
CA ARG A 717 19.33 33.40 -7.47
C ARG A 717 20.43 32.41 -7.08
N PRO A 718 20.29 31.14 -7.49
CA PRO A 718 21.40 30.20 -7.51
C PRO A 718 22.54 30.67 -8.43
N ASP A 719 23.77 30.24 -8.14
CA ASP A 719 24.96 30.50 -8.94
C ASP A 719 24.97 29.63 -10.21
N THR A 720 24.72 30.25 -11.34
CA THR A 720 24.66 29.59 -12.66
C THR A 720 25.97 28.93 -13.10
N ALA A 721 27.09 29.18 -12.42
CA ALA A 721 28.34 28.46 -12.65
C ALA A 721 28.34 27.03 -12.09
N ILE A 722 27.41 26.70 -11.18
CA ILE A 722 27.28 25.36 -10.60
C ILE A 722 26.48 24.47 -11.55
N ALA A 723 27.03 23.32 -11.91
CA ALA A 723 26.37 22.37 -12.78
C ALA A 723 25.14 21.74 -12.09
N VAL A 724 24.09 21.50 -12.87
CA VAL A 724 22.93 20.69 -12.45
C VAL A 724 23.41 19.30 -11.99
N GLN A 725 22.73 18.76 -10.98
CA GLN A 725 22.92 17.41 -10.46
C GLN A 725 21.55 16.71 -10.42
N PRO A 726 21.49 15.38 -10.15
CA PRO A 726 20.21 14.70 -9.96
C PRO A 726 19.31 15.42 -8.94
N GLY A 727 18.13 15.85 -9.39
CA GLY A 727 17.18 16.67 -8.64
C GLY A 727 17.21 18.17 -8.97
N GLY A 728 18.04 18.60 -9.90
CA GLY A 728 18.16 19.98 -10.34
C GLY A 728 19.37 20.73 -9.76
N HIS A 729 19.31 22.06 -9.78
CA HIS A 729 20.43 22.89 -9.33
C HIS A 729 20.78 22.60 -7.85
N PRO A 730 22.02 22.22 -7.49
CA PRO A 730 22.38 21.75 -6.15
C PRO A 730 22.00 22.70 -5.01
N GLN A 731 22.18 24.01 -5.20
CA GLN A 731 21.84 25.02 -4.20
C GLN A 731 20.36 25.09 -3.84
N LEU A 732 19.46 24.54 -4.67
CA LEU A 732 18.03 24.45 -4.33
C LEU A 732 17.78 23.58 -3.10
N TRP A 733 18.69 22.65 -2.83
CA TRP A 733 18.61 21.66 -1.76
C TRP A 733 19.43 22.03 -0.51
N GLU A 734 20.00 23.24 -0.48
CA GLU A 734 20.72 23.76 0.68
C GLU A 734 19.73 24.28 1.71
N ASP A 735 19.85 23.82 2.96
CA ASP A 735 19.07 24.34 4.09
C ASP A 735 19.46 25.80 4.37
N LEU A 736 18.48 26.70 4.28
CA LEU A 736 18.66 28.13 4.50
C LEU A 736 18.11 28.60 5.84
N ILE A 737 16.90 28.15 6.16
CA ILE A 737 16.11 28.62 7.30
C ILE A 737 15.81 27.46 8.24
N SER A 738 15.98 27.69 9.53
CA SER A 738 15.53 26.81 10.61
C SER A 738 14.34 27.46 11.31
N VAL A 739 13.21 26.74 11.35
CA VAL A 739 12.01 27.11 12.08
C VAL A 739 11.81 26.14 13.24
N LYS A 740 11.69 26.66 14.47
CA LYS A 740 11.54 25.85 15.68
C LYS A 740 10.24 26.17 16.40
N ALA A 741 9.59 25.13 16.91
CA ALA A 741 8.40 25.23 17.74
C ALA A 741 8.45 24.21 18.87
N SER A 742 7.89 24.53 20.03
CA SER A 742 7.75 23.59 21.13
C SER A 742 6.31 23.09 21.19
N ILE A 743 6.12 21.78 21.23
CA ILE A 743 4.81 21.12 21.23
C ILE A 743 4.61 20.44 22.58
N SER A 744 3.47 20.64 23.22
CA SER A 744 3.15 20.06 24.53
C SER A 744 1.91 19.16 24.46
N ASN A 745 1.96 18.02 25.16
CA ASN A 745 0.80 17.16 25.35
C ASN A 745 0.03 17.60 26.59
N THR A 746 -1.09 18.27 26.37
CA THR A 746 -1.94 18.83 27.44
C THR A 746 -3.06 17.90 27.86
N GLY A 747 -3.24 16.78 27.16
CA GLY A 747 -4.28 15.81 27.48
C GLY A 747 -3.82 14.75 28.48
N ASN A 748 -4.49 13.61 28.47
CA ASN A 748 -4.33 12.54 29.47
C ASN A 748 -3.79 11.23 28.88
N ARG A 749 -3.33 11.24 27.62
CA ARG A 749 -2.84 10.06 26.94
C ARG A 749 -1.60 10.35 26.11
N THR A 750 -0.62 9.44 26.14
CA THR A 750 0.53 9.46 25.23
C THR A 750 0.07 9.19 23.81
N ALA A 751 0.45 10.05 22.88
CA ALA A 751 0.11 9.93 21.46
C ALA A 751 1.15 10.64 20.58
N PHE A 752 1.03 10.47 19.27
CA PHE A 752 1.82 11.21 18.29
C PHE A 752 1.18 12.56 17.98
N ALA A 753 1.97 13.63 18.08
CA ALA A 753 1.66 14.94 17.51
C ALA A 753 2.23 15.02 16.09
N VAL A 754 1.53 15.71 15.20
CA VAL A 754 1.96 15.97 13.81
C VAL A 754 1.95 17.47 13.55
N PRO A 755 2.92 18.24 14.10
CA PRO A 755 3.04 19.66 13.81
C PRO A 755 3.44 19.88 12.34
N GLN A 756 2.91 20.93 11.73
CA GLN A 756 3.05 21.26 10.32
C GLN A 756 3.51 22.71 10.18
N LEU A 757 4.37 22.97 9.19
CA LEU A 757 4.91 24.28 8.84
C LEU A 757 4.36 24.71 7.48
N TYR A 758 3.74 25.89 7.46
CA TYR A 758 3.29 26.57 6.25
C TYR A 758 4.05 27.89 6.04
N VAL A 759 4.25 28.27 4.78
CA VAL A 759 4.96 29.50 4.39
C VAL A 759 4.05 30.36 3.53
N SER A 760 3.89 31.63 3.89
CA SER A 760 3.36 32.67 3.02
C SER A 760 4.51 33.48 2.43
N PHE A 761 4.47 33.69 1.12
CA PHE A 761 5.48 34.48 0.41
C PHE A 761 5.21 35.99 0.56
N PRO A 762 6.22 36.85 0.35
CA PRO A 762 6.07 38.30 0.42
C PRO A 762 5.07 38.84 -0.61
N GLU A 763 4.56 40.05 -0.38
CA GLU A 763 3.66 40.76 -1.32
C GLU A 763 4.28 41.00 -2.71
N THR A 764 5.61 40.92 -2.82
CA THR A 764 6.34 41.04 -4.10
C THR A 764 6.23 39.78 -4.96
N ALA A 765 5.72 38.67 -4.42
CA ALA A 765 5.52 37.44 -5.16
C ALA A 765 4.55 37.67 -6.35
N PRO A 766 4.82 37.06 -7.52
CA PRO A 766 3.94 37.18 -8.68
C PRO A 766 2.51 36.70 -8.39
N GLY A 767 1.54 37.25 -9.11
CA GLY A 767 0.14 36.81 -9.04
C GLY A 767 -0.02 35.30 -9.29
N GLY A 768 -1.05 34.71 -8.68
CA GLY A 768 -1.25 33.26 -8.70
C GLY A 768 -0.37 32.47 -7.73
N THR A 769 0.38 33.15 -6.84
CA THR A 769 1.07 32.50 -5.72
C THR A 769 0.06 32.14 -4.63
N PRO A 770 0.02 30.88 -4.14
CA PRO A 770 -0.90 30.50 -3.06
C PRO A 770 -0.69 31.31 -1.79
N LYS A 771 -1.77 31.62 -1.07
CA LYS A 771 -1.74 32.37 0.21
C LYS A 771 -0.77 31.75 1.23
N LYS A 772 -0.67 30.42 1.25
CA LYS A 772 0.30 29.67 2.06
C LYS A 772 0.57 28.30 1.45
N VAL A 773 1.77 27.76 1.67
CA VAL A 773 2.16 26.43 1.19
C VAL A 773 2.82 25.57 2.26
N LEU A 774 2.54 24.26 2.28
CA LEU A 774 3.20 23.32 3.19
C LEU A 774 4.70 23.22 2.83
N ARG A 775 5.58 23.33 3.84
CA ARG A 775 7.04 23.22 3.71
C ARG A 775 7.71 22.43 4.83
N GLY A 776 6.94 21.87 5.76
CA GLY A 776 7.48 21.03 6.81
C GLY A 776 6.39 20.28 7.56
N PHE A 777 6.74 19.11 8.06
CA PHE A 777 5.96 18.39 9.06
C PHE A 777 6.90 17.51 9.86
N GLU A 778 6.55 17.21 11.10
CA GLU A 778 7.22 16.22 11.92
C GLU A 778 6.19 15.31 12.58
N LYS A 779 6.60 14.10 12.96
CA LYS A 779 5.75 13.18 13.73
C LYS A 779 6.49 12.73 14.97
N ILE A 780 5.98 13.13 16.13
CA ILE A 780 6.68 12.95 17.41
C ILE A 780 5.73 12.40 18.47
N GLN A 781 6.15 11.35 19.17
CA GLN A 781 5.42 10.84 20.32
C GLN A 781 5.71 11.72 21.53
N ILE A 782 4.67 12.17 22.23
CA ILE A 782 4.82 12.98 23.44
C ILE A 782 4.00 12.32 24.56
N GLU A 783 4.69 12.01 25.66
CA GLU A 783 4.09 11.49 26.89
C GLU A 783 3.14 12.52 27.53
N VAL A 784 2.24 12.04 28.39
CA VAL A 784 1.29 12.90 29.13
C VAL A 784 2.02 13.98 29.92
N GLY A 785 1.67 15.25 29.69
CA GLY A 785 2.30 16.41 30.33
C GLY A 785 3.73 16.69 29.86
N GLY A 786 4.24 15.96 28.88
CA GLY A 786 5.54 16.18 28.26
C GLY A 786 5.50 17.27 27.19
N SER A 787 6.67 17.73 26.79
CA SER A 787 6.85 18.64 25.64
C SER A 787 8.08 18.26 24.83
N ALA A 788 8.07 18.59 23.55
CA ALA A 788 9.18 18.34 22.63
C ALA A 788 9.39 19.56 21.71
N GLU A 789 10.64 19.91 21.43
CA GLU A 789 10.98 20.89 20.41
C GLU A 789 11.06 20.19 19.05
N VAL A 790 10.41 20.76 18.04
CA VAL A 790 10.53 20.36 16.63
C VAL A 790 11.28 21.42 15.86
N GLU A 791 12.08 20.98 14.90
CA GLU A 791 12.84 21.84 13.99
C GLU A 791 12.50 21.47 12.55
N PHE A 792 12.09 22.47 11.77
CA PHE A 792 11.86 22.36 10.34
C PHE A 792 13.01 23.09 9.63
N LEU A 793 13.74 22.34 8.81
CA LEU A 793 14.75 22.90 7.92
C LEU A 793 14.10 23.17 6.57
N LEU A 794 14.18 24.42 6.11
CA LEU A 794 13.71 24.81 4.79
C LEU A 794 14.89 25.04 3.88
N MET A 795 14.83 24.39 2.73
CA MET A 795 15.79 24.52 1.66
C MET A 795 15.57 25.83 0.89
N ARG A 796 16.58 26.25 0.11
CA ARG A 796 16.43 27.37 -0.83
C ARG A 796 15.16 27.25 -1.68
N ARG A 797 14.88 26.06 -2.21
CA ARG A 797 13.70 25.79 -3.03
C ARG A 797 12.39 26.07 -2.30
N ASP A 798 12.34 25.81 -1.00
CA ASP A 798 11.14 25.97 -0.18
C ASP A 798 10.69 27.43 -0.04
N VAL A 799 11.63 28.36 -0.19
CA VAL A 799 11.44 29.82 -0.14
C VAL A 799 11.68 30.50 -1.50
N SER A 800 11.69 29.74 -2.59
CA SER A 800 11.84 30.25 -3.96
C SER A 800 10.56 30.07 -4.78
N LEU A 801 10.41 30.89 -5.82
CA LEU A 801 9.38 30.80 -6.85
C LEU A 801 10.05 30.67 -8.23
N TRP A 802 9.40 30.03 -9.18
CA TRP A 802 9.89 29.86 -10.54
C TRP A 802 9.59 31.10 -11.40
N ASP A 803 10.65 31.70 -11.94
CA ASP A 803 10.54 32.75 -12.95
C ASP A 803 10.57 32.11 -14.35
N ALA A 804 9.40 31.99 -14.98
CA ALA A 804 9.26 31.38 -16.31
C ALA A 804 9.95 32.18 -17.44
N SER A 805 10.26 33.47 -17.22
CA SER A 805 10.93 34.29 -18.23
C SER A 805 12.44 34.09 -18.22
N GLU A 806 13.01 33.92 -17.03
CA GLU A 806 14.43 33.66 -16.83
C GLU A 806 14.76 32.16 -16.76
N LYS A 807 13.74 31.30 -16.62
CA LYS A 807 13.85 29.85 -16.37
C LYS A 807 14.75 29.54 -15.17
N VAL A 808 14.50 30.23 -14.05
CA VAL A 808 15.29 30.09 -12.82
C VAL A 808 14.42 30.23 -11.59
N TRP A 809 14.80 29.53 -10.53
CA TRP A 809 14.22 29.72 -9.19
C TRP A 809 14.78 30.99 -8.54
N VAL A 810 13.88 31.83 -8.02
CA VAL A 810 14.21 33.12 -7.41
C VAL A 810 13.57 33.21 -6.03
N ILE A 811 14.35 33.58 -5.02
CA ILE A 811 13.81 33.99 -3.72
C ILE A 811 13.27 35.42 -3.88
N PRO A 812 11.96 35.67 -3.67
CA PRO A 812 11.41 37.02 -3.73
C PRO A 812 11.90 37.90 -2.57
N GLU A 813 12.03 39.20 -2.80
CA GLU A 813 12.39 40.18 -1.76
C GLU A 813 11.19 40.50 -0.85
N GLY A 814 11.43 40.71 0.45
CA GLY A 814 10.39 41.12 1.40
C GLY A 814 10.19 40.12 2.55
N GLU A 815 9.14 40.33 3.33
CA GLU A 815 8.85 39.54 4.52
C GLU A 815 8.04 38.29 4.16
N PHE A 816 8.55 37.12 4.54
CA PHE A 816 7.83 35.85 4.52
C PHE A 816 7.15 35.66 5.87
N THR A 817 6.02 34.95 5.90
CA THR A 817 5.40 34.52 7.15
C THR A 817 5.48 33.01 7.31
N PHE A 818 6.03 32.56 8.43
CA PHE A 818 6.17 31.16 8.80
C PHE A 818 5.13 30.81 9.85
N TRP A 819 4.26 29.84 9.54
CA TRP A 819 3.14 29.42 10.38
C TRP A 819 3.34 28.01 10.89
N VAL A 820 3.17 27.76 12.18
CA VAL A 820 3.21 26.40 12.74
C VAL A 820 1.92 26.07 13.46
N GLY A 821 1.41 24.86 13.22
CA GLY A 821 0.21 24.35 13.87
C GLY A 821 -0.04 22.89 13.55
N PHE A 822 -1.30 22.47 13.53
CA PHE A 822 -1.68 21.05 13.40
C PHE A 822 -2.49 20.72 12.14
N SER A 823 -2.83 21.72 11.32
CA SER A 823 -3.45 21.57 10.00
C SER A 823 -3.24 22.84 9.17
N SER A 824 -3.72 22.84 7.92
CA SER A 824 -3.67 24.05 7.07
C SER A 824 -4.57 25.19 7.54
N ARG A 825 -5.42 24.98 8.57
CA ARG A 825 -6.33 26.00 9.12
C ARG A 825 -6.16 26.21 10.64
N ASP A 826 -5.57 25.26 11.35
CA ASP A 826 -5.15 25.40 12.75
C ASP A 826 -3.67 25.79 12.83
N LEU A 827 -3.40 27.10 12.74
CA LEU A 827 -2.07 27.71 12.71
C LEU A 827 -1.96 28.79 13.81
N PRO A 828 -1.82 28.40 15.10
CA PRO A 828 -1.93 29.32 16.23
C PRO A 828 -0.75 30.27 16.39
N VAL A 829 0.41 29.96 15.80
CA VAL A 829 1.62 30.78 15.93
C VAL A 829 2.25 31.06 14.56
N GLU A 830 2.76 32.27 14.43
CA GLU A 830 3.41 32.75 13.22
C GLU A 830 4.60 33.65 13.52
N LYS A 831 5.46 33.86 12.51
CA LYS A 831 6.50 34.88 12.56
C LYS A 831 6.86 35.37 11.15
N ALA A 832 6.92 36.70 11.01
CA ALA A 832 7.48 37.35 9.84
C ALA A 832 9.02 37.31 9.86
N PHE A 833 9.64 37.04 8.72
CA PHE A 833 11.10 36.97 8.58
C PHE A 833 11.54 37.22 7.14
N SER A 834 12.53 38.09 6.94
CA SER A 834 13.13 38.35 5.62
C SER A 834 14.24 37.36 5.32
N VAL A 835 14.13 36.67 4.17
CA VAL A 835 15.17 35.72 3.71
C VAL A 835 16.30 36.45 2.98
N LEU A 836 15.98 37.55 2.30
CA LEU A 836 16.94 38.44 1.63
C LEU A 836 17.00 39.79 2.34
N GLY A 837 18.22 40.32 2.52
CA GLY A 837 18.48 41.57 3.24
C GLY A 837 18.56 41.36 4.75
#